data_AF-A0AAV5SZQ6-F1
#
_entry.id   AF-A0AAV5SZQ6-F1
#
_cell.length_a   1.000
_cell.length_b   1.000
_cell.length_c   1.000
_cell.angle_alpha   90.00
_cell.angle_beta   90.00
_cell.angle_gamma   90.00
#
_symmetry.space_group_name_H-M   'P 1'
#
loop_
_entity.id
_entity.type
_entity.pdbx_description
1 polymer ?
#
loop_
_entity_poly.entity_id
_entity_poly.type
_entity_poly.pdbx_seq_one_letter_code
_entity_poly.pdbx_strand_id
1 'polypeptide(L)'
;LKVMSSKGGLLRSNSLGYTSLLTFVILALAWFVGFASRLFAIVRFESIIHEFDPWFNYRATAHMVEHGFYNFLNWFDERAWYPLGRIVGGTVYPGLMVTSGLIHHILDVLNFPVHIRDICVFLAPTFSGLTAIATYFLTKELWSAGAGLFAACFIAISPGYTSRSVAGSYDNEGIAIFALQATYFLWVKSVKTGSVMYGALCGLMYFYMVSAWGGYVFIINLIPLHVLVLICIGRFSSRVYTAYSSFYVLGTILSMQIPFVGFQPVRTSEHMPALGVFGLIQIVAAMQYTRTRVTRAQFLTIFIGGLSAALGVGLVGYLALVWGGYVAPFSGRFYSLWDTGYAKIHIPIIASVSEHQPTTWVSFFFDLHITAAVFPAGLWYCVKNVNDERVFIILYAVSAVYFAGVMVRLMLTLTPVVCVLAGIAFSLTFEKFLKSDDHFRSNSSGADNKQYDKLKKQKGSDGADETGTSPDGVSLSEDPIGPNVRSIVSFVMSILLLMFVVHATYVTSNAYSHPSVVLQSSTSNGGRVMMDDFREAYHWLRENTPDDARIMSWWDYGYQIAGMANRTTLVDNNTWNNSHIALVGKAMSSNESAAYEIMRELDVDYVLVIFGGVIGYSGDDINKFLWMVRIAEGEHPKEIKEANYFTESGEYSVGAQASQTMLNCLMYKMSYYRFGETRVGYNQAAGFDRTRNYVIGKKDITLEHVEEAYTTENWLVRIYRVKKPANRNGVKYTERKIRPSGGHKTSSVVGRNGRKGSLKNKAVVIKGKRPVTA
;
A
#
# COMPACT_ATOMS: atom_id res chain seq x y z
N LEU A 1 53.09 -39.54 -14.17
CA LEU A 1 51.94 -38.61 -14.06
C LEU A 1 52.37 -37.16 -14.34
N LYS A 2 52.93 -36.91 -15.53
CA LYS A 2 53.62 -35.66 -15.91
C LYS A 2 53.11 -35.20 -17.29
N VAL A 3 51.78 -35.03 -17.43
CA VAL A 3 51.13 -34.56 -18.69
C VAL A 3 49.92 -33.63 -18.46
N MET A 4 49.41 -33.42 -17.23
CA MET A 4 48.23 -32.56 -17.01
C MET A 4 48.53 -31.11 -16.54
N SER A 5 49.68 -30.54 -16.89
CA SER A 5 50.05 -29.16 -16.46
C SER A 5 49.90 -28.08 -17.54
N SER A 6 49.33 -28.38 -18.71
CA SER A 6 49.30 -27.42 -19.85
C SER A 6 47.95 -26.73 -20.11
N LYS A 7 46.91 -26.87 -19.27
CA LYS A 7 45.58 -26.26 -19.49
C LYS A 7 45.18 -25.15 -18.51
N GLY A 8 46.13 -24.58 -17.77
CA GLY A 8 45.88 -23.45 -16.85
C GLY A 8 45.84 -22.06 -17.51
N GLY A 9 46.17 -21.95 -18.81
CA GLY A 9 46.29 -20.66 -19.50
C GLY A 9 44.99 -20.05 -20.04
N LEU A 10 43.93 -20.83 -20.23
CA LEU A 10 42.69 -20.36 -20.88
C LEU A 10 41.72 -19.64 -19.92
N LEU A 11 41.85 -19.86 -18.61
CA LEU A 11 40.96 -19.27 -17.59
C LEU A 11 41.32 -17.83 -17.22
N ARG A 12 42.55 -17.39 -17.50
CA ARG A 12 43.03 -16.05 -17.12
C ARG A 12 42.71 -14.96 -18.16
N SER A 13 42.50 -15.32 -19.43
CA SER A 13 42.23 -14.35 -20.51
C SER A 13 40.74 -13.99 -20.68
N ASN A 14 39.82 -14.78 -20.12
CA ASN A 14 38.37 -14.58 -20.21
C ASN A 14 37.71 -14.09 -18.90
N SER A 15 38.49 -13.58 -17.94
CA SER A 15 38.02 -13.11 -16.62
C SER A 15 36.82 -12.16 -16.71
N LEU A 16 36.82 -11.24 -17.67
CA LEU A 16 35.72 -10.28 -17.86
C LEU A 16 34.43 -10.96 -18.33
N GLY A 17 34.55 -11.92 -19.26
CA GLY A 17 33.43 -12.70 -19.80
C GLY A 17 32.77 -13.58 -18.74
N TYR A 18 33.57 -14.28 -17.93
CA TYR A 18 33.05 -15.10 -16.82
C TYR A 18 32.37 -14.25 -15.74
N THR A 19 32.94 -13.08 -15.40
CA THR A 19 32.35 -12.17 -14.40
C THR A 19 31.03 -11.59 -14.89
N SER A 20 30.95 -11.23 -16.18
CA SER A 20 29.72 -10.75 -16.80
C SER A 20 28.66 -11.85 -16.87
N LEU A 21 29.04 -13.08 -17.24
CA LEU A 21 28.14 -14.23 -17.25
C LEU A 21 27.58 -14.53 -15.86
N LEU A 22 28.43 -14.53 -14.83
CA LEU A 22 28.01 -14.74 -13.45
C LEU A 22 27.04 -13.65 -12.98
N THR A 23 27.31 -12.39 -13.31
CA THR A 23 26.42 -11.26 -13.00
C THR A 23 25.05 -11.46 -13.65
N PHE A 24 25.02 -11.84 -14.92
CA PHE A 24 23.78 -12.10 -15.65
C PHE A 24 22.99 -13.26 -15.04
N VAL A 25 23.67 -14.38 -14.73
CA VAL A 25 23.02 -15.55 -14.11
C VAL A 25 22.44 -15.21 -12.74
N ILE A 26 23.17 -14.47 -11.89
CA ILE A 26 22.66 -14.07 -10.57
C ILE A 26 21.44 -13.16 -10.71
N LEU A 27 21.45 -12.20 -11.63
CA LEU A 27 20.30 -11.32 -11.86
C LEU A 27 19.08 -12.10 -12.41
N ALA A 28 19.30 -13.04 -13.33
CA ALA A 28 18.25 -13.90 -13.85
C ALA A 28 17.64 -14.78 -12.75
N LEU A 29 18.47 -15.35 -11.86
CA LEU A 29 18.02 -16.11 -10.70
C LEU A 29 17.30 -15.22 -9.70
N ALA A 30 17.77 -13.99 -9.44
CA ALA A 30 17.09 -13.05 -8.55
C ALA A 30 15.70 -12.67 -9.09
N TRP A 31 15.57 -12.47 -10.41
CA TRP A 31 14.27 -12.30 -11.04
C TRP A 31 13.39 -13.54 -10.84
N PHE A 32 13.88 -14.72 -11.21
CA PHE A 32 13.11 -15.96 -11.10
C PHE A 32 12.64 -16.22 -9.66
N VAL A 33 13.52 -16.06 -8.67
CA VAL A 33 13.19 -16.24 -7.25
C VAL A 33 12.19 -15.17 -6.79
N GLY A 34 12.36 -13.91 -7.19
CA GLY A 34 11.42 -12.84 -6.87
C GLY A 34 10.04 -13.06 -7.48
N PHE A 35 9.97 -13.62 -8.69
CA PHE A 35 8.73 -14.01 -9.34
C PHE A 35 8.08 -15.20 -8.61
N ALA A 36 8.85 -16.27 -8.38
CA ALA A 36 8.35 -17.50 -7.76
C ALA A 36 7.88 -17.30 -6.31
N SER A 37 8.55 -16.46 -5.53
CA SER A 37 8.18 -16.18 -4.13
C SER A 37 6.81 -15.49 -4.01
N ARG A 38 6.31 -14.85 -5.07
CA ARG A 38 5.03 -14.14 -5.08
C ARG A 38 3.84 -14.99 -5.51
N LEU A 39 4.06 -16.25 -5.89
CA LEU A 39 3.02 -17.13 -6.43
C LEU A 39 2.27 -17.96 -5.37
N PHE A 40 2.65 -17.87 -4.09
CA PHE A 40 2.05 -18.71 -3.05
C PHE A 40 0.53 -18.58 -2.94
N ALA A 41 -0.04 -17.38 -3.12
CA ALA A 41 -1.48 -17.17 -3.10
C ALA A 41 -2.17 -17.91 -4.26
N ILE A 42 -1.64 -17.77 -5.48
CA ILE A 42 -2.19 -18.43 -6.68
C ILE A 42 -2.05 -19.94 -6.61
N VAL A 43 -0.93 -20.47 -6.11
CA VAL A 43 -0.70 -21.91 -6.01
C VAL A 43 -1.63 -22.57 -4.98
N ARG A 44 -2.00 -21.85 -3.91
CA ARG A 44 -2.88 -22.37 -2.86
C ARG A 44 -4.36 -22.21 -3.16
N PHE A 45 -4.71 -21.15 -3.86
CA PHE A 45 -6.08 -20.76 -4.16
C PHE A 45 -6.25 -20.72 -5.68
N GLU A 46 -6.90 -19.67 -6.18
CA GLU A 46 -7.16 -19.46 -7.59
C GLU A 46 -6.45 -18.19 -8.07
N SER A 47 -6.20 -18.09 -9.37
CA SER A 47 -5.69 -16.87 -10.01
C SER A 47 -6.80 -15.83 -10.12
N ILE A 48 -7.10 -15.17 -8.99
CA ILE A 48 -8.05 -14.07 -8.88
C ILE A 48 -7.38 -12.85 -8.28
N ILE A 49 -7.99 -11.70 -8.50
CA ILE A 49 -7.59 -10.45 -7.90
C ILE A 49 -7.93 -10.47 -6.41
N HIS A 50 -6.97 -10.03 -5.59
CA HIS A 50 -7.11 -9.96 -4.14
C HIS A 50 -7.30 -8.51 -3.68
N GLU A 51 -7.71 -8.34 -2.42
CA GLU A 51 -7.98 -7.04 -1.78
C GLU A 51 -9.19 -6.29 -2.36
N PHE A 52 -9.42 -5.06 -1.89
CA PHE A 52 -10.54 -4.22 -2.27
C PHE A 52 -10.15 -3.27 -3.42
N ASP A 53 -9.01 -2.58 -3.30
CA ASP A 53 -8.53 -1.57 -4.25
C ASP A 53 -8.31 -2.09 -5.69
N PRO A 54 -7.68 -3.27 -5.90
CA PRO A 54 -7.36 -3.75 -7.24
C PRO A 54 -8.56 -4.02 -8.16
N TRP A 55 -9.78 -4.19 -7.61
CA TRP A 55 -10.99 -4.43 -8.41
C TRP A 55 -11.34 -3.25 -9.31
N PHE A 56 -11.15 -2.02 -8.82
CA PHE A 56 -11.32 -0.82 -9.64
C PHE A 56 -10.30 -0.75 -10.76
N ASN A 57 -9.02 -1.00 -10.44
CA ASN A 57 -7.94 -0.96 -11.41
C ASN A 57 -8.19 -1.99 -12.53
N TYR A 58 -8.66 -3.19 -12.18
CA TYR A 58 -9.02 -4.21 -13.14
C TYR A 58 -10.22 -3.82 -14.00
N ARG A 59 -11.31 -3.32 -13.40
CA ARG A 59 -12.49 -2.84 -14.14
C ARG A 59 -12.11 -1.74 -15.13
N ALA A 60 -11.30 -0.78 -14.69
CA ALA A 60 -10.78 0.30 -15.52
C ALA A 60 -9.91 -0.23 -16.68
N THR A 61 -9.07 -1.23 -16.41
CA THR A 61 -8.22 -1.87 -17.42
C THR A 61 -9.04 -2.65 -18.45
N ALA A 62 -10.02 -3.44 -17.99
CA ALA A 62 -10.92 -4.19 -18.87
C ALA A 62 -11.68 -3.22 -19.79
N HIS A 63 -12.23 -2.13 -19.25
CA HIS A 63 -12.89 -1.09 -20.03
C HIS A 63 -11.95 -0.45 -21.07
N MET A 64 -10.69 -0.18 -20.70
CA MET A 64 -9.70 0.39 -21.61
C MET A 64 -9.33 -0.56 -22.76
N VAL A 65 -9.22 -1.86 -22.50
CA VAL A 65 -8.91 -2.87 -23.53
C VAL A 65 -10.09 -3.05 -24.48
N GLU A 66 -11.33 -3.05 -23.97
CA GLU A 66 -12.54 -3.24 -24.79
C GLU A 66 -12.90 -2.00 -25.63
N HIS A 67 -12.80 -0.80 -25.06
CA HIS A 67 -13.29 0.44 -25.69
C HIS A 67 -12.18 1.32 -26.25
N GLY A 68 -10.91 1.00 -25.98
CA GLY A 68 -9.74 1.77 -26.41
C GLY A 68 -9.37 2.95 -25.51
N PHE A 69 -8.18 3.51 -25.76
CA PHE A 69 -7.57 4.53 -24.88
C PHE A 69 -8.33 5.87 -24.84
N TYR A 70 -8.82 6.37 -25.97
CA TYR A 70 -9.53 7.66 -26.01
C TYR A 70 -10.88 7.63 -25.28
N ASN A 71 -11.61 6.50 -25.38
CA ASN A 71 -12.86 6.30 -24.66
C ASN A 71 -12.60 6.12 -23.16
N PHE A 72 -11.50 5.46 -22.78
CA PHE A 72 -11.07 5.38 -21.40
C PHE A 72 -10.74 6.75 -20.79
N LEU A 73 -10.00 7.60 -21.51
CA LEU A 73 -9.62 8.93 -21.02
C LEU A 73 -10.84 9.85 -20.80
N ASN A 74 -11.90 9.68 -21.60
CA ASN A 74 -13.15 10.42 -21.48
C ASN A 74 -14.25 9.64 -20.74
N TRP A 75 -13.90 8.57 -20.02
CA TRP A 75 -14.87 7.69 -19.40
C TRP A 75 -15.55 8.35 -18.20
N PHE A 76 -16.88 8.48 -18.28
CA PHE A 76 -17.76 8.80 -17.16
C PHE A 76 -18.45 7.51 -16.68
N ASP A 77 -18.13 7.10 -15.46
CA ASP A 77 -18.72 5.93 -14.83
C ASP A 77 -19.98 6.34 -14.04
N GLU A 78 -21.14 6.04 -14.62
CA GLU A 78 -22.45 6.26 -13.99
C GLU A 78 -22.81 5.20 -12.95
N ARG A 79 -22.07 4.07 -12.90
CA ARG A 79 -22.35 2.95 -11.98
C ARG A 79 -21.69 3.10 -10.61
N ALA A 80 -20.88 4.13 -10.40
CA ALA A 80 -20.26 4.42 -9.12
C ALA A 80 -20.65 5.83 -8.67
N TRP A 81 -20.77 6.04 -7.36
CA TRP A 81 -21.18 7.32 -6.77
C TRP A 81 -22.56 7.79 -7.21
N TYR A 82 -23.58 6.91 -7.26
CA TYR A 82 -24.95 7.37 -7.51
C TYR A 82 -25.40 8.33 -6.38
N PRO A 83 -25.94 9.52 -6.68
CA PRO A 83 -26.44 10.02 -7.98
C PRO A 83 -25.47 10.93 -8.77
N LEU A 84 -24.22 11.09 -8.30
CA LEU A 84 -23.22 12.01 -8.85
C LEU A 84 -22.53 11.47 -10.12
N GLY A 85 -22.17 10.19 -10.13
CA GLY A 85 -21.27 9.59 -11.11
C GLY A 85 -19.79 9.97 -10.88
N ARG A 86 -18.87 9.24 -11.53
CA ARG A 86 -17.41 9.48 -11.43
C ARG A 86 -16.77 9.64 -12.79
N ILE A 87 -16.08 10.76 -13.02
CA ILE A 87 -15.23 10.96 -14.21
C ILE A 87 -13.93 10.18 -14.01
N VAL A 88 -13.83 8.96 -14.50
CA VAL A 88 -12.68 8.08 -14.21
C VAL A 88 -11.41 8.59 -14.86
N GLY A 89 -11.42 8.94 -16.14
CA GLY A 89 -10.19 9.34 -16.85
C GLY A 89 -9.52 10.61 -16.31
N GLY A 90 -10.27 11.49 -15.63
CA GLY A 90 -9.75 12.66 -14.93
C GLY A 90 -9.43 12.46 -13.46
N THR A 91 -9.87 11.36 -12.84
CA THR A 91 -9.76 11.11 -11.39
C THR A 91 -8.87 9.91 -11.03
N VAL A 92 -8.11 9.39 -11.99
CA VAL A 92 -7.22 8.22 -11.81
C VAL A 92 -5.84 8.45 -12.43
N TYR A 93 -4.86 7.76 -11.88
CA TYR A 93 -3.53 7.61 -12.46
C TYR A 93 -3.56 6.52 -13.54
N PRO A 94 -3.40 6.84 -14.84
CA PRO A 94 -3.62 5.86 -15.92
C PRO A 94 -2.46 4.88 -16.14
N GLY A 95 -1.31 5.07 -15.49
CA GLY A 95 -0.07 4.37 -15.78
C GLY A 95 -0.16 2.85 -15.61
N LEU A 96 -0.86 2.38 -14.57
CA LEU A 96 -1.06 0.95 -14.32
C LEU A 96 -1.90 0.30 -15.44
N MET A 97 -3.04 0.90 -15.75
CA MET A 97 -3.96 0.42 -16.79
C MET A 97 -3.27 0.41 -18.15
N VAL A 98 -2.65 1.53 -18.56
CA VAL A 98 -1.95 1.66 -19.84
C VAL A 98 -0.85 0.63 -19.98
N THR A 99 -0.07 0.37 -18.92
CA THR A 99 1.01 -0.63 -18.95
C THR A 99 0.47 -2.03 -19.19
N SER A 100 -0.60 -2.42 -18.48
CA SER A 100 -1.22 -3.73 -18.68
C SER A 100 -1.92 -3.89 -20.03
N GLY A 101 -2.59 -2.85 -20.53
CA GLY A 101 -3.22 -2.86 -21.85
C GLY A 101 -2.19 -2.91 -22.98
N LEU A 102 -1.04 -2.25 -22.81
CA LEU A 102 0.07 -2.35 -23.76
C LEU A 102 0.64 -3.77 -23.81
N ILE A 103 0.83 -4.41 -22.65
CA ILE A 103 1.29 -5.81 -22.58
C ILE A 103 0.27 -6.74 -23.24
N HIS A 104 -1.03 -6.56 -22.98
CA HIS A 104 -2.10 -7.31 -23.63
C HIS A 104 -2.05 -7.15 -25.15
N HIS A 105 -1.99 -5.92 -25.64
CA HIS A 105 -1.93 -5.64 -27.07
C HIS A 105 -0.68 -6.25 -27.74
N ILE A 106 0.48 -6.18 -27.09
CA ILE A 106 1.71 -6.81 -27.60
C ILE A 106 1.55 -8.33 -27.68
N LEU A 107 0.98 -8.97 -26.66
CA LEU A 107 0.75 -10.42 -26.65
C LEU A 107 -0.26 -10.87 -27.71
N ASP A 108 -1.33 -10.08 -27.91
CA ASP A 108 -2.31 -10.32 -28.97
C ASP A 108 -1.68 -10.21 -30.36
N VAL A 109 -0.85 -9.19 -30.59
CA VAL A 109 -0.11 -9.02 -31.87
C VAL A 109 0.85 -10.19 -32.12
N LEU A 110 1.39 -10.79 -31.06
CA LEU A 110 2.23 -11.99 -31.14
C LEU A 110 1.41 -13.30 -31.25
N ASN A 111 0.08 -13.23 -31.35
CA ASN A 111 -0.86 -14.36 -31.38
C ASN A 111 -0.82 -15.27 -30.13
N PHE A 112 -0.55 -14.69 -28.96
CA PHE A 112 -0.71 -15.35 -27.67
C PHE A 112 -1.97 -14.79 -26.97
N PRO A 113 -3.16 -15.37 -27.19
CA PRO A 113 -4.40 -14.88 -26.61
C PRO A 113 -4.42 -15.17 -25.11
N VAL A 114 -4.06 -14.18 -24.30
CA VAL A 114 -4.09 -14.25 -22.82
C VAL A 114 -5.17 -13.31 -22.33
N HIS A 115 -6.08 -13.82 -21.48
CA HIS A 115 -7.14 -13.00 -20.92
C HIS A 115 -6.57 -11.88 -20.04
N ILE A 116 -7.13 -10.66 -20.12
CA ILE A 116 -6.64 -9.47 -19.40
C ILE A 116 -6.48 -9.68 -17.89
N ARG A 117 -7.39 -10.46 -17.28
CA ARG A 117 -7.31 -10.83 -15.85
C ARG A 117 -5.98 -11.48 -15.49
N ASP A 118 -5.47 -12.40 -16.30
CA ASP A 118 -4.24 -13.12 -15.97
C ASP A 118 -3.02 -12.18 -16.08
N ILE A 119 -3.04 -11.25 -17.04
CA ILE A 119 -2.03 -10.19 -17.15
C ILE A 119 -2.04 -9.29 -15.90
N CYS A 120 -3.22 -8.84 -15.45
CA CYS A 120 -3.35 -8.05 -14.22
C CYS A 120 -2.82 -8.81 -12.99
N VAL A 121 -3.11 -10.11 -12.88
CA VAL A 121 -2.67 -10.95 -11.74
C VAL A 121 -1.15 -11.14 -11.72
N PHE A 122 -0.50 -11.33 -12.88
CA PHE A 122 0.95 -11.60 -12.98
C PHE A 122 1.82 -10.35 -13.21
N LEU A 123 1.22 -9.16 -13.26
CA LEU A 123 1.96 -7.92 -13.51
C LEU A 123 2.94 -7.58 -12.38
N ALA A 124 2.49 -7.59 -11.13
CA ALA A 124 3.31 -7.23 -9.98
C ALA A 124 4.55 -8.14 -9.80
N PRO A 125 4.45 -9.49 -9.91
CA PRO A 125 5.62 -10.37 -9.92
C PRO A 125 6.63 -10.07 -11.04
N THR A 126 6.14 -9.74 -12.23
CA THR A 126 6.99 -9.40 -13.37
C THR A 126 7.77 -8.10 -13.12
N PHE A 127 7.08 -7.07 -12.64
CA PHE A 127 7.70 -5.79 -12.26
C PHE A 127 8.63 -5.90 -11.06
N SER A 128 8.39 -6.84 -10.13
CA SER A 128 9.33 -7.10 -9.03
C SER A 128 10.72 -7.54 -9.53
N GLY A 129 10.78 -8.34 -10.60
CA GLY A 129 12.06 -8.71 -11.22
C GLY A 129 12.78 -7.51 -11.82
N LEU A 130 12.03 -6.64 -12.50
CA LEU A 130 12.54 -5.37 -13.03
C LEU A 130 13.02 -4.43 -11.91
N THR A 131 12.33 -4.40 -10.76
CA THR A 131 12.75 -3.65 -9.56
C THR A 131 14.10 -4.15 -9.03
N ALA A 132 14.34 -5.47 -9.02
CA ALA A 132 15.62 -6.04 -8.60
C ALA A 132 16.76 -5.59 -9.53
N ILE A 133 16.51 -5.57 -10.84
CA ILE A 133 17.47 -5.08 -11.85
C ILE A 133 17.71 -3.58 -11.69
N ALA A 134 16.67 -2.76 -11.50
CA ALA A 134 16.82 -1.32 -11.25
C ALA A 134 17.64 -1.05 -9.98
N THR A 135 17.41 -1.82 -8.91
CA THR A 135 18.15 -1.72 -7.65
C THR A 135 19.63 -2.11 -7.81
N TYR A 136 19.93 -3.13 -8.65
CA TYR A 136 21.30 -3.48 -9.02
C TYR A 136 22.03 -2.28 -9.65
N PHE A 137 21.41 -1.64 -10.65
CA PHE A 137 22.01 -0.51 -11.35
C PHE A 137 22.21 0.71 -10.44
N LEU A 138 21.23 1.03 -9.58
CA LEU A 138 21.35 2.10 -8.59
C LEU A 138 22.54 1.85 -7.65
N THR A 139 22.61 0.66 -7.06
CA THR A 139 23.65 0.33 -6.08
C THR A 139 25.04 0.23 -6.71
N LYS A 140 25.12 -0.26 -7.95
CA LYS A 140 26.36 -0.31 -8.73
C LYS A 140 26.95 1.09 -8.94
N GLU A 141 26.13 2.12 -9.13
CA GLU A 141 26.60 3.50 -9.29
C GLU A 141 27.13 4.11 -7.99
N LEU A 142 26.62 3.67 -6.83
CA LEU A 142 27.00 4.16 -5.49
C LEU A 142 28.29 3.53 -4.96
N TRP A 143 28.52 2.25 -5.24
CA TRP A 143 29.63 1.48 -4.66
C TRP A 143 30.34 0.56 -5.65
N SER A 144 29.89 -0.69 -5.79
CA SER A 144 30.51 -1.71 -6.63
C SER A 144 29.46 -2.69 -7.19
N ALA A 145 29.83 -3.46 -8.21
CA ALA A 145 28.95 -4.48 -8.79
C ALA A 145 28.56 -5.57 -7.77
N GLY A 146 29.46 -5.91 -6.83
CA GLY A 146 29.18 -6.88 -5.76
C GLY A 146 28.08 -6.40 -4.81
N ALA A 147 28.15 -5.14 -4.37
CA ALA A 147 27.09 -4.53 -3.56
C ALA A 147 25.75 -4.50 -4.30
N GLY A 148 25.77 -4.24 -5.62
CA GLY A 148 24.57 -4.28 -6.44
C GLY A 148 23.94 -5.65 -6.55
N LEU A 149 24.74 -6.72 -6.66
CA LEU A 149 24.20 -8.09 -6.69
C LEU A 149 23.54 -8.45 -5.34
N PHE A 150 24.16 -8.10 -4.21
CA PHE A 150 23.53 -8.30 -2.90
C PHE A 150 22.22 -7.52 -2.76
N ALA A 151 22.20 -6.25 -3.14
CA ALA A 151 21.00 -5.42 -3.06
C ALA A 151 19.85 -5.97 -3.93
N ALA A 152 20.15 -6.46 -5.13
CA ALA A 152 19.17 -7.09 -6.03
C ALA A 152 18.59 -8.38 -5.44
N CYS A 153 19.44 -9.23 -4.86
CA CYS A 153 18.98 -10.45 -4.18
C CYS A 153 18.13 -10.14 -2.94
N PHE A 154 18.48 -9.12 -2.16
CA PHE A 154 17.70 -8.73 -0.98
C PHE A 154 16.31 -8.21 -1.34
N ILE A 155 16.20 -7.29 -2.30
CA ILE A 155 14.90 -6.70 -2.65
C ILE A 155 13.97 -7.70 -3.34
N ALA A 156 14.53 -8.69 -4.06
CA ALA A 156 13.74 -9.73 -4.73
C ALA A 156 12.88 -10.55 -3.76
N ILE A 157 13.38 -10.81 -2.54
CA ILE A 157 12.68 -11.64 -1.53
C ILE A 157 12.21 -10.85 -0.31
N SER A 158 12.50 -9.55 -0.20
CA SER A 158 12.18 -8.76 0.99
C SER A 158 10.67 -8.74 1.28
N PRO A 159 10.22 -9.22 2.46
CA PRO A 159 8.80 -9.27 2.81
C PRO A 159 8.09 -7.92 2.77
N GLY A 160 8.78 -6.83 3.16
CA GLY A 160 8.22 -5.48 3.11
C GLY A 160 7.79 -5.03 1.71
N TYR A 161 8.49 -5.49 0.65
CA TYR A 161 8.08 -5.25 -0.73
C TYR A 161 7.09 -6.29 -1.23
N THR A 162 7.25 -7.56 -0.82
CA THR A 162 6.35 -8.64 -1.22
C THR A 162 4.92 -8.41 -0.74
N SER A 163 4.71 -7.82 0.44
CA SER A 163 3.39 -7.57 1.03
C SER A 163 2.38 -6.89 0.09
N ARG A 164 2.85 -6.00 -0.80
CA ARG A 164 2.04 -5.21 -1.76
C ARG A 164 2.36 -5.56 -3.22
N SER A 165 3.07 -6.67 -3.45
CA SER A 165 3.44 -7.14 -4.79
C SER A 165 3.23 -8.65 -4.98
N VAL A 166 2.45 -9.30 -4.13
CA VAL A 166 1.99 -10.68 -4.31
C VAL A 166 1.17 -10.79 -5.59
N ALA A 167 1.29 -11.93 -6.28
CA ALA A 167 0.51 -12.19 -7.48
C ALA A 167 -1.00 -12.18 -7.16
N GLY A 168 -1.77 -11.41 -7.94
CA GLY A 168 -3.19 -11.12 -7.66
C GLY A 168 -3.45 -9.77 -6.99
N SER A 169 -2.44 -9.13 -6.39
CA SER A 169 -2.53 -7.74 -5.92
C SER A 169 -2.20 -6.79 -7.08
N TYR A 170 -3.23 -6.39 -7.84
CA TYR A 170 -3.13 -5.47 -8.97
C TYR A 170 -3.30 -4.01 -8.50
N ASP A 171 -2.38 -3.55 -7.67
CA ASP A 171 -2.32 -2.17 -7.21
C ASP A 171 -1.14 -1.39 -7.83
N ASN A 172 -1.26 -0.06 -7.81
CA ASN A 172 -0.33 0.89 -8.43
C ASN A 172 1.11 0.75 -7.90
N GLU A 173 1.24 0.32 -6.65
CA GLU A 173 2.49 0.18 -5.91
C GLU A 173 3.44 -0.85 -6.53
N GLY A 174 2.91 -1.89 -7.19
CA GLY A 174 3.71 -2.92 -7.86
C GLY A 174 4.63 -2.34 -8.94
N ILE A 175 4.13 -1.36 -9.70
CA ILE A 175 4.89 -0.64 -10.74
C ILE A 175 5.63 0.57 -10.16
N ALA A 176 5.05 1.23 -9.16
CA ALA A 176 5.59 2.47 -8.60
C ALA A 176 7.00 2.29 -8.04
N ILE A 177 7.29 1.18 -7.35
CA ILE A 177 8.62 0.93 -6.77
C ILE A 177 9.68 0.71 -7.85
N PHE A 178 9.32 0.05 -8.95
CA PHE A 178 10.20 -0.05 -10.13
C PHE A 178 10.49 1.35 -10.69
N ALA A 179 9.44 2.17 -10.89
CA ALA A 179 9.58 3.49 -11.45
C ALA A 179 10.39 4.44 -10.55
N LEU A 180 10.22 4.34 -9.24
CA LEU A 180 10.97 5.07 -8.23
C LEU A 180 12.47 4.73 -8.29
N GLN A 181 12.82 3.43 -8.29
CA GLN A 181 14.22 3.01 -8.34
C GLN A 181 14.89 3.34 -9.67
N ALA A 182 14.18 3.20 -10.78
CA ALA A 182 14.67 3.59 -12.10
C ALA A 182 14.91 5.10 -12.19
N THR A 183 14.01 5.92 -11.62
CA THR A 183 14.17 7.38 -11.57
C THR A 183 15.38 7.76 -10.73
N TYR A 184 15.57 7.15 -9.55
CA TYR A 184 16.73 7.41 -8.71
C TYR A 184 18.06 6.97 -9.35
N PHE A 185 18.07 5.84 -10.06
CA PHE A 185 19.23 5.42 -10.83
C PHE A 185 19.60 6.44 -11.90
N LEU A 186 18.61 6.90 -12.69
CA LEU A 186 18.84 7.89 -13.75
C LEU A 186 19.25 9.25 -13.19
N TRP A 187 18.69 9.66 -12.03
CA TRP A 187 19.08 10.87 -11.33
C TRP A 187 20.55 10.82 -10.88
N VAL A 188 20.94 9.77 -10.16
CA VAL A 188 22.33 9.58 -9.70
C VAL A 188 23.29 9.55 -10.88
N LYS A 189 22.93 8.85 -11.96
CA LYS A 189 23.73 8.80 -13.19
C LYS A 189 23.84 10.17 -13.86
N SER A 190 22.74 10.93 -13.89
CA SER A 190 22.72 12.30 -14.42
C SER A 190 23.66 13.22 -13.64
N VAL A 191 23.63 13.19 -12.31
CA VAL A 191 24.50 14.01 -11.44
C VAL A 191 25.98 13.64 -11.63
N LYS A 192 26.30 12.35 -11.73
CA LYS A 192 27.67 11.86 -11.92
C LYS A 192 28.26 12.27 -13.26
N THR A 193 27.48 12.08 -14.34
CA THR A 193 27.93 12.31 -15.72
C THR A 193 27.81 13.78 -16.14
N GLY A 194 26.83 14.52 -15.62
CA GLY A 194 26.50 15.89 -16.04
C GLY A 194 25.92 16.00 -17.44
N SER A 195 25.29 14.92 -17.95
CA SER A 195 24.73 14.89 -19.31
C SER A 195 23.24 15.21 -19.30
N VAL A 196 22.83 16.11 -20.20
CA VAL A 196 21.42 16.48 -20.42
C VAL A 196 20.58 15.27 -20.86
N MET A 197 21.17 14.32 -21.60
CA MET A 197 20.45 13.11 -22.02
C MET A 197 19.96 12.30 -20.82
N TYR A 198 20.81 12.08 -19.81
CA TYR A 198 20.40 11.35 -18.61
C TYR A 198 19.43 12.16 -17.74
N GLY A 199 19.55 13.50 -17.72
CA GLY A 199 18.54 14.38 -17.10
C GLY A 199 17.17 14.30 -17.78
N ALA A 200 17.13 14.27 -19.11
CA ALA A 200 15.89 14.13 -19.88
C ALA A 200 15.26 12.74 -19.71
N LEU A 201 16.06 11.66 -19.75
CA LEU A 201 15.60 10.31 -19.46
C LEU A 201 15.07 10.19 -18.02
N CYS A 202 15.70 10.86 -17.05
CA CYS A 202 15.19 10.95 -15.69
C CYS A 202 13.84 11.67 -15.63
N GLY A 203 13.66 12.75 -16.39
CA GLY A 203 12.36 13.45 -16.52
C GLY A 203 11.26 12.58 -17.15
N LEU A 204 11.60 11.77 -18.15
CA LEU A 204 10.67 10.80 -18.77
C LEU A 204 10.28 9.67 -17.80
N MET A 205 11.25 9.13 -17.06
CA MET A 205 10.95 8.11 -16.05
C MET A 205 10.13 8.68 -14.88
N TYR A 206 10.39 9.93 -14.51
CA TYR A 206 9.56 10.65 -13.55
C TYR A 206 8.14 10.88 -14.08
N PHE A 207 7.95 11.20 -15.36
CA PHE A 207 6.61 11.25 -15.97
C PHE A 207 5.88 9.90 -15.86
N TYR A 208 6.56 8.79 -16.15
CA TYR A 208 5.98 7.46 -15.96
C TYR A 208 5.58 7.22 -14.50
N MET A 209 6.43 7.62 -13.54
CA MET A 209 6.12 7.55 -12.12
C MET A 209 4.88 8.38 -11.74
N VAL A 210 4.79 9.64 -12.22
CA VAL A 210 3.64 10.52 -12.00
C VAL A 210 2.36 9.90 -12.56
N SER A 211 2.46 9.23 -13.71
CA SER A 211 1.31 8.54 -14.31
C SER A 211 0.88 7.28 -13.54
N ALA A 212 1.78 6.67 -12.77
CA ALA A 212 1.54 5.40 -12.09
C ALA A 212 1.09 5.56 -10.63
N TRP A 213 1.70 6.47 -9.87
CA TRP A 213 1.42 6.57 -8.43
C TRP A 213 1.59 7.99 -7.87
N GLY A 214 0.71 8.36 -6.94
CA GLY A 214 0.73 9.66 -6.24
C GLY A 214 1.97 9.92 -5.38
N GLY A 215 2.81 8.92 -5.12
CA GLY A 215 4.09 9.10 -4.43
C GLY A 215 5.16 9.81 -5.26
N TYR A 216 4.86 10.29 -6.47
CA TYR A 216 5.75 11.19 -7.21
C TYR A 216 6.09 12.47 -6.42
N VAL A 217 5.22 12.89 -5.49
CA VAL A 217 5.44 14.00 -4.54
C VAL A 217 6.67 13.73 -3.65
N PHE A 218 6.95 12.47 -3.34
CA PHE A 218 8.15 12.10 -2.58
C PHE A 218 9.43 12.33 -3.41
N ILE A 219 9.43 11.96 -4.69
CA ILE A 219 10.58 12.15 -5.58
C ILE A 219 10.88 13.63 -5.80
N ILE A 220 9.84 14.42 -6.11
CA ILE A 220 9.99 15.84 -6.41
C ILE A 220 10.36 16.68 -5.19
N ASN A 221 10.21 16.17 -3.96
CA ASN A 221 10.71 16.83 -2.76
C ASN A 221 12.11 16.34 -2.36
N LEU A 222 12.43 15.07 -2.60
CA LEU A 222 13.74 14.50 -2.26
C LEU A 222 14.86 14.99 -3.19
N ILE A 223 14.60 15.09 -4.51
CA ILE A 223 15.61 15.57 -5.48
C ILE A 223 16.05 17.02 -5.19
N PRO A 224 15.13 17.98 -5.00
CA PRO A 224 15.51 19.34 -4.63
C PRO A 224 16.18 19.40 -3.25
N LEU A 225 15.75 18.60 -2.28
CA LEU A 225 16.41 18.52 -0.98
C LEU A 225 17.88 18.09 -1.12
N HIS A 226 18.15 17.11 -1.98
CA HIS A 226 19.52 16.68 -2.31
C HIS A 226 20.34 17.81 -2.93
N VAL A 227 19.79 18.52 -3.91
CA VAL A 227 20.46 19.66 -4.55
C VAL A 227 20.71 20.79 -3.55
N LEU A 228 19.73 21.10 -2.69
CA LEU A 228 19.87 22.11 -1.64
C LEU A 228 21.01 21.76 -0.68
N VAL A 229 21.07 20.50 -0.21
CA VAL A 229 22.13 20.04 0.68
C VAL A 229 23.49 20.06 -0.01
N LEU A 230 23.58 19.73 -1.31
CA LEU A 230 24.84 19.89 -2.08
C LEU A 230 25.29 21.35 -2.16
N ILE A 231 24.36 22.29 -2.33
CA ILE A 231 24.65 23.74 -2.29
C ILE A 231 25.15 24.13 -0.90
N CYS A 232 24.50 23.68 0.18
CA CYS A 232 24.89 23.98 1.56
C CYS A 232 26.27 23.41 1.94
N ILE A 233 26.62 22.22 1.47
CA ILE A 233 27.97 21.63 1.68
C ILE A 233 29.04 22.34 0.83
N GLY A 234 28.63 23.23 -0.09
CA GLY A 234 29.55 23.94 -0.99
C GLY A 234 30.06 23.08 -2.15
N ARG A 235 29.42 21.92 -2.41
CA ARG A 235 29.75 21.00 -3.52
C ARG A 235 28.92 21.29 -4.77
N PHE A 236 28.72 22.58 -5.07
CA PHE A 236 28.03 22.95 -6.30
C PHE A 236 28.94 22.78 -7.52
N SER A 237 28.41 22.14 -8.57
CA SER A 237 29.10 21.89 -9.84
C SER A 237 28.18 22.17 -11.02
N SER A 238 28.73 22.52 -12.18
CA SER A 238 27.99 22.66 -13.43
C SER A 238 27.24 21.37 -13.82
N ARG A 239 27.72 20.20 -13.37
CA ARG A 239 27.04 18.91 -13.53
C ARG A 239 25.70 18.86 -12.78
N VAL A 240 25.67 19.35 -11.55
CA VAL A 240 24.45 19.41 -10.72
C VAL A 240 23.46 20.40 -11.33
N TYR A 241 23.95 21.55 -11.81
CA TYR A 241 23.12 22.55 -12.49
C TYR A 241 22.44 22.01 -13.75
N THR A 242 23.21 21.35 -14.63
CA THR A 242 22.68 20.77 -15.87
C THR A 242 21.73 19.62 -15.60
N ALA A 243 22.04 18.75 -14.64
CA ALA A 243 21.18 17.64 -14.23
C ALA A 243 19.84 18.12 -13.65
N TYR A 244 19.87 19.02 -12.66
CA TYR A 244 18.65 19.49 -11.99
C TYR A 244 17.77 20.36 -12.90
N SER A 245 18.37 21.28 -13.67
CA SER A 245 17.61 22.18 -14.53
C SER A 245 16.91 21.43 -15.65
N SER A 246 17.59 20.46 -16.29
CA SER A 246 16.97 19.62 -17.33
C SER A 246 15.87 18.73 -16.77
N PHE A 247 16.09 18.11 -15.60
CA PHE A 247 15.09 17.31 -14.91
C PHE A 247 13.86 18.12 -14.52
N TYR A 248 14.04 19.29 -13.88
CA TYR A 248 12.93 20.09 -13.38
C TYR A 248 12.04 20.62 -14.50
N VAL A 249 12.63 21.23 -15.54
CA VAL A 249 11.85 21.80 -16.65
C VAL A 249 11.05 20.71 -17.38
N LEU A 250 11.70 19.61 -17.75
CA LEU A 250 11.03 18.53 -18.49
C LEU A 250 10.03 17.79 -17.59
N GLY A 251 10.43 17.45 -16.37
CA GLY A 251 9.61 16.71 -15.41
C GLY A 251 8.34 17.47 -15.03
N THR A 252 8.40 18.78 -14.84
CA THR A 252 7.23 19.61 -14.51
C THR A 252 6.29 19.78 -15.71
N ILE A 253 6.80 19.98 -16.93
CA ILE A 253 5.95 20.10 -18.13
C ILE A 253 5.24 18.77 -18.42
N LEU A 254 5.94 17.65 -18.28
CA LEU A 254 5.37 16.32 -18.49
C LEU A 254 4.37 15.95 -17.40
N SER A 255 4.64 16.26 -16.13
CA SER A 255 3.71 15.93 -15.04
C SER A 255 2.36 16.65 -15.19
N MET A 256 2.35 17.86 -15.75
CA MET A 256 1.12 18.61 -16.05
C MET A 256 0.22 17.96 -17.10
N GLN A 257 0.75 17.05 -17.93
CA GLN A 257 -0.04 16.39 -18.98
C GLN A 257 -1.01 15.34 -18.42
N ILE A 258 -0.78 14.85 -17.20
CA ILE A 258 -1.67 13.88 -16.57
C ILE A 258 -2.92 14.62 -16.07
N PRO A 259 -4.14 14.29 -16.56
CA PRO A 259 -5.35 15.06 -16.23
C PRO A 259 -5.63 15.17 -14.72
N PHE A 260 -5.35 14.11 -13.97
CA PHE A 260 -5.50 14.10 -12.52
C PHE A 260 -4.61 15.10 -11.80
N VAL A 261 -3.39 15.31 -12.32
CA VAL A 261 -2.39 16.24 -11.75
C VAL A 261 -2.67 17.66 -12.24
N GLY A 262 -2.94 17.84 -13.54
CA GLY A 262 -3.25 19.13 -14.15
C GLY A 262 -2.27 20.23 -13.73
N PHE A 263 -2.77 21.29 -13.11
CA PHE A 263 -1.97 22.44 -12.66
C PHE A 263 -1.48 22.36 -11.20
N GLN A 264 -1.63 21.20 -10.54
CA GLN A 264 -1.15 21.02 -9.17
C GLN A 264 0.34 21.37 -8.99
N PRO A 265 1.27 21.03 -9.92
CA PRO A 265 2.70 21.35 -9.75
C PRO A 265 3.03 22.84 -9.62
N VAL A 266 2.12 23.72 -10.05
CA VAL A 266 2.28 25.19 -9.96
C VAL A 266 1.44 25.77 -8.82
N ARG A 267 0.28 25.19 -8.52
CA ARG A 267 -0.68 25.75 -7.56
C ARG A 267 -0.55 25.20 -6.15
N THR A 268 0.10 24.05 -5.94
CA THR A 268 0.14 23.40 -4.61
C THR A 268 1.45 23.68 -3.88
N SER A 269 1.38 23.87 -2.56
CA SER A 269 2.57 24.04 -1.71
C SER A 269 3.53 22.85 -1.72
N GLU A 270 3.06 21.66 -2.10
CA GLU A 270 3.84 20.41 -2.15
C GLU A 270 4.98 20.45 -3.18
N HIS A 271 4.83 21.25 -4.23
CA HIS A 271 5.80 21.36 -5.33
C HIS A 271 6.64 22.64 -5.26
N MET A 272 6.29 23.56 -4.35
CA MET A 272 7.00 24.83 -4.14
C MET A 272 8.46 24.65 -3.73
N PRO A 273 8.87 23.65 -2.93
CA PRO A 273 10.29 23.41 -2.65
C PRO A 273 11.11 23.17 -3.92
N ALA A 274 10.57 22.45 -4.90
CA ALA A 274 11.25 22.20 -6.18
C ALA A 274 11.43 23.50 -6.99
N LEU A 275 10.38 24.33 -7.06
CA LEU A 275 10.45 25.65 -7.71
C LEU A 275 11.44 26.58 -6.98
N GLY A 276 11.43 26.59 -5.64
CA GLY A 276 12.32 27.40 -4.82
C GLY A 276 13.80 27.03 -5.02
N VAL A 277 14.12 25.73 -5.02
CA VAL A 277 15.48 25.25 -5.32
C VAL A 277 15.87 25.52 -6.77
N PHE A 278 14.91 25.46 -7.71
CA PHE A 278 15.16 25.88 -9.09
C PHE A 278 15.48 27.36 -9.21
N GLY A 279 14.78 28.26 -8.52
CA GLY A 279 15.16 29.66 -8.44
C GLY A 279 16.56 29.84 -7.83
N LEU A 280 16.82 29.16 -6.71
CA LEU A 280 18.10 29.22 -6.01
C LEU A 280 19.27 28.77 -6.88
N ILE A 281 19.13 27.67 -7.64
CA ILE A 281 20.21 27.13 -8.46
C ILE A 281 20.59 28.09 -9.60
N GLN A 282 19.63 28.83 -10.16
CA GLN A 282 19.89 29.84 -11.19
C GLN A 282 20.71 31.00 -10.62
N ILE A 283 20.36 31.45 -9.41
CA ILE A 283 21.07 32.53 -8.71
C ILE A 283 22.48 32.06 -8.36
N VAL A 284 22.65 30.86 -7.80
CA VAL A 284 23.97 30.30 -7.46
C VAL A 284 24.85 30.14 -8.70
N ALA A 285 24.29 29.66 -9.82
CA ALA A 285 25.03 29.55 -11.08
C ALA A 285 25.46 30.94 -11.62
N ALA A 286 24.55 31.92 -11.60
CA ALA A 286 24.85 33.29 -12.00
C ALA A 286 25.94 33.92 -11.12
N MET A 287 25.86 33.71 -9.80
CA MET A 287 26.88 34.18 -8.84
C MET A 287 28.23 33.50 -9.08
N GLN A 288 28.25 32.21 -9.39
CA GLN A 288 29.52 31.52 -9.68
C GLN A 288 30.14 32.01 -11.00
N TYR A 289 29.32 32.36 -11.98
CA TYR A 289 29.79 33.00 -13.20
C TYR A 289 30.37 34.39 -12.92
N THR A 290 29.70 35.23 -12.12
CA THR A 290 30.22 36.57 -11.76
C THR A 290 31.48 36.50 -10.89
N ARG A 291 31.64 35.46 -10.05
CA ARG A 291 32.87 35.21 -9.28
C ARG A 291 34.12 35.19 -10.14
N THR A 292 34.02 34.70 -11.38
CA THR A 292 35.18 34.63 -12.30
C THR A 292 35.61 35.98 -12.86
N ARG A 293 34.77 37.02 -12.74
CA ARG A 293 35.01 38.34 -13.35
C ARG A 293 35.16 39.49 -12.36
N VAL A 294 34.98 39.25 -11.06
CA VAL A 294 34.93 40.29 -10.02
C VAL A 294 35.96 40.00 -8.92
N THR A 295 36.49 41.05 -8.31
CA THR A 295 37.43 40.93 -7.17
C THR A 295 36.76 40.30 -5.94
N ARG A 296 37.54 39.60 -5.10
CA ARG A 296 37.03 38.82 -3.95
C ARG A 296 36.22 39.65 -2.94
N ALA A 297 36.60 40.91 -2.71
CA ALA A 297 35.91 41.81 -1.78
C ALA A 297 34.53 42.23 -2.32
N GLN A 298 34.48 42.69 -3.57
CA GLN A 298 33.22 43.04 -4.26
C GLN A 298 32.31 41.82 -4.42
N PHE A 299 32.89 40.64 -4.69
CA PHE A 299 32.17 39.38 -4.78
C PHE A 299 31.49 39.01 -3.46
N LEU A 300 32.16 39.17 -2.31
CA LEU A 300 31.57 38.80 -1.02
C LEU A 300 30.36 39.67 -0.67
N THR A 301 30.43 40.97 -0.97
CA THR A 301 29.31 41.91 -0.79
C THR A 301 28.15 41.60 -1.73
N ILE A 302 28.43 41.31 -3.01
CA ILE A 302 27.40 40.91 -3.99
C ILE A 302 26.81 39.54 -3.63
N PHE A 303 27.61 38.61 -3.13
CA PHE A 303 27.17 37.26 -2.77
C PHE A 303 26.24 37.28 -1.56
N ILE A 304 26.66 37.91 -0.46
CA ILE A 304 25.84 37.99 0.75
C ILE A 304 24.62 38.89 0.52
N GLY A 305 24.81 40.06 -0.10
CA GLY A 305 23.72 41.00 -0.39
C GLY A 305 22.72 40.45 -1.42
N GLY A 306 23.21 39.84 -2.50
CA GLY A 306 22.38 39.26 -3.56
C GLY A 306 21.62 38.02 -3.10
N LEU A 307 22.27 37.12 -2.36
CA LEU A 307 21.61 35.93 -1.83
C LEU A 307 20.55 36.28 -0.77
N SER A 308 20.87 37.19 0.16
CA SER A 308 19.91 37.64 1.18
C SER A 308 18.74 38.42 0.58
N ALA A 309 18.98 39.29 -0.41
CA ALA A 309 17.92 39.98 -1.12
C ALA A 309 17.04 39.01 -1.91
N ALA A 310 17.62 38.05 -2.63
CA ALA A 310 16.85 37.09 -3.42
C ALA A 310 16.03 36.14 -2.54
N LEU A 311 16.60 35.67 -1.42
CA LEU A 311 15.87 34.88 -0.43
C LEU A 311 14.76 35.69 0.25
N GLY A 312 15.03 36.95 0.60
CA GLY A 312 14.04 37.85 1.19
C GLY A 312 12.87 38.13 0.26
N VAL A 313 13.14 38.50 -1.00
CA VAL A 313 12.11 38.72 -2.02
C VAL A 313 11.35 37.43 -2.34
N GLY A 314 12.06 36.29 -2.44
CA GLY A 314 11.43 34.99 -2.65
C GLY A 314 10.49 34.58 -1.52
N LEU A 315 10.90 34.79 -0.26
CA LEU A 315 10.08 34.47 0.90
C LEU A 315 8.85 35.39 1.00
N VAL A 316 9.02 36.70 0.80
CA VAL A 316 7.91 37.66 0.79
C VAL A 316 6.94 37.35 -0.35
N GLY A 317 7.46 37.04 -1.54
CA GLY A 317 6.66 36.63 -2.69
C GLY A 317 5.87 35.35 -2.44
N TYR A 318 6.50 34.33 -1.84
CA TYR A 318 5.82 33.09 -1.44
C TYR A 318 4.71 33.35 -0.42
N LEU A 319 5.00 34.09 0.65
CA LEU A 319 4.00 34.40 1.67
C LEU A 319 2.84 35.22 1.10
N ALA A 320 3.11 36.16 0.18
CA ALA A 320 2.07 36.91 -0.52
C ALA A 320 1.22 36.03 -1.44
N LEU A 321 1.80 35.04 -2.12
CA LEU A 321 1.08 34.08 -2.97
C LEU A 321 0.20 33.11 -2.17
N VAL A 322 0.68 32.67 -1.01
CA VAL A 322 -0.10 31.84 -0.09
C VAL A 322 -1.24 32.66 0.53
N TRP A 323 -0.95 33.87 1.02
CA TRP A 323 -1.98 34.74 1.61
C TRP A 323 -3.00 35.23 0.58
N GLY A 324 -2.56 35.48 -0.65
CA GLY A 324 -3.43 35.82 -1.79
C GLY A 324 -4.24 34.64 -2.33
N GLY A 325 -4.11 33.43 -1.78
CA GLY A 325 -4.88 32.25 -2.16
C GLY A 325 -4.54 31.66 -3.53
N TYR A 326 -3.50 32.15 -4.21
CA TYR A 326 -3.05 31.61 -5.49
C TYR A 326 -2.34 30.26 -5.34
N VAL A 327 -1.68 30.05 -4.19
CA VAL A 327 -1.06 28.77 -3.80
C VAL A 327 -1.92 28.10 -2.74
N ALA A 328 -2.44 26.91 -3.08
CA ALA A 328 -3.21 26.08 -2.18
C ALA A 328 -2.31 25.48 -1.08
N PRO A 329 -2.78 25.44 0.18
CA PRO A 329 -2.05 24.82 1.29
C PRO A 329 -1.86 23.31 1.08
N PHE A 330 -1.04 22.69 1.93
CA PHE A 330 -0.84 21.23 1.93
C PHE A 330 -2.17 20.48 2.03
N SER A 331 -2.33 19.42 1.24
CA SER A 331 -3.46 18.52 1.38
C SER A 331 -3.48 17.86 2.76
N GLY A 332 -4.67 17.63 3.32
CA GLY A 332 -4.84 17.03 4.65
C GLY A 332 -4.11 15.70 4.84
N ARG A 333 -3.96 14.91 3.77
CA ARG A 333 -3.24 13.62 3.80
C ARG A 333 -1.73 13.77 3.94
N PHE A 334 -1.13 14.80 3.32
CA PHE A 334 0.29 15.09 3.49
C PHE A 334 0.54 15.86 4.79
N TYR A 335 -0.39 16.74 5.16
CA TYR A 335 -0.30 17.47 6.42
C TYR A 335 -0.36 16.53 7.63
N SER A 336 -1.12 15.43 7.58
CA SER A 336 -1.17 14.44 8.66
C SER A 336 0.16 13.68 8.88
N LEU A 337 1.07 13.69 7.90
CA LEU A 337 2.42 13.12 8.08
C LEU A 337 3.33 14.05 8.89
N TRP A 338 3.01 15.35 8.92
CA TRP A 338 3.71 16.34 9.74
C TRP A 338 3.05 16.49 11.11
N ASP A 339 1.73 16.73 11.13
CA ASP A 339 0.91 16.78 12.33
C ASP A 339 0.08 15.49 12.48
N THR A 340 0.62 14.55 13.24
CA THR A 340 0.02 13.23 13.46
C THR A 340 -1.30 13.28 14.22
N GLY A 341 -1.64 14.41 14.88
CA GLY A 341 -2.90 14.59 15.60
C GLY A 341 -4.05 15.08 14.71
N TYR A 342 -3.72 15.79 13.61
CA TYR A 342 -4.69 16.50 12.78
C TYR A 342 -5.76 15.57 12.18
N ALA A 343 -5.35 14.44 11.60
CA ALA A 343 -6.27 13.51 10.95
C ALA A 343 -7.33 12.96 11.91
N LYS A 344 -6.93 12.60 13.14
CA LYS A 344 -7.85 12.01 14.12
C LYS A 344 -8.92 12.99 14.61
N ILE A 345 -8.60 14.29 14.65
CA ILE A 345 -9.48 15.34 15.18
C ILE A 345 -10.39 15.91 14.09
N HIS A 346 -9.83 16.23 12.91
CA HIS A 346 -10.54 17.00 11.90
C HIS A 346 -11.10 16.17 10.75
N ILE A 347 -10.46 15.03 10.40
CA ILE A 347 -10.86 14.22 9.24
C ILE A 347 -10.83 12.73 9.63
N PRO A 348 -11.87 12.23 10.34
CA PRO A 348 -11.88 10.88 10.88
C PRO A 348 -11.76 9.79 9.81
N ILE A 349 -12.14 10.08 8.55
CA ILE A 349 -11.98 9.17 7.41
C ILE A 349 -10.52 8.79 7.20
N ILE A 350 -9.58 9.75 7.26
CA ILE A 350 -8.15 9.47 7.08
C ILE A 350 -7.63 8.58 8.22
N ALA A 351 -8.05 8.85 9.45
CA ALA A 351 -7.64 8.05 10.61
C ALA A 351 -8.29 6.66 10.68
N SER A 352 -9.41 6.45 9.98
CA SER A 352 -10.16 5.19 9.97
C SER A 352 -9.44 4.07 9.21
N VAL A 353 -8.60 4.42 8.22
CA VAL A 353 -7.84 3.44 7.44
C VAL A 353 -6.71 2.87 8.28
N SER A 354 -6.67 1.54 8.42
CA SER A 354 -5.66 0.83 9.22
C SER A 354 -4.23 1.13 8.75
N GLU A 355 -4.05 1.40 7.45
CA GLU A 355 -2.75 1.71 6.83
C GLU A 355 -2.16 3.05 7.26
N HIS A 356 -2.98 3.98 7.76
CA HIS A 356 -2.57 5.31 8.22
C HIS A 356 -2.06 5.30 9.67
N GLN A 357 -2.09 4.15 10.35
CA GLN A 357 -1.58 4.01 11.71
C GLN A 357 -0.04 4.01 11.75
N PRO A 358 0.56 4.37 12.89
CA PRO A 358 2.01 4.32 13.07
C PRO A 358 2.53 2.88 13.15
N THR A 359 3.77 2.67 12.72
CA THR A 359 4.44 1.37 12.76
C THR A 359 5.03 1.08 14.14
N THR A 360 4.87 -0.15 14.61
CA THR A 360 5.61 -0.64 15.78
C THR A 360 6.96 -1.24 15.35
N TRP A 361 7.91 -1.35 16.28
CA TRP A 361 9.22 -1.98 16.02
C TRP A 361 9.10 -3.45 15.58
N VAL A 362 8.02 -4.13 15.99
CA VAL A 362 7.72 -5.52 15.59
C VAL A 362 7.54 -5.60 14.08
N SER A 363 6.80 -4.66 13.48
CA SER A 363 6.62 -4.58 12.02
C SER A 363 7.95 -4.35 11.31
N PHE A 364 8.81 -3.44 11.82
CA PHE A 364 10.14 -3.23 11.24
C PHE A 364 10.98 -4.51 11.19
N PHE A 365 10.99 -5.29 12.27
CA PHE A 365 11.75 -6.54 12.29
C PHE A 365 11.08 -7.66 11.48
N PHE A 366 9.75 -7.71 11.48
CA PHE A 366 8.97 -8.70 10.73
C PHE A 366 9.21 -8.58 9.22
N ASP A 367 9.24 -7.36 8.70
CA ASP A 367 9.33 -7.13 7.25
C ASP A 367 10.77 -7.12 6.73
N LEU A 368 11.75 -6.72 7.56
CA LEU A 368 13.14 -6.46 7.12
C LEU A 368 14.18 -7.40 7.76
N HIS A 369 13.84 -8.11 8.84
CA HIS A 369 14.71 -9.05 9.55
C HIS A 369 16.14 -8.50 9.76
N ILE A 370 17.17 -9.19 9.25
CA ILE A 370 18.57 -8.79 9.39
C ILE A 370 18.91 -7.47 8.70
N THR A 371 18.21 -7.12 7.63
CA THR A 371 18.52 -5.90 6.88
C THR A 371 18.24 -4.64 7.71
N ALA A 372 17.29 -4.70 8.65
CA ALA A 372 17.04 -3.62 9.62
C ALA A 372 18.22 -3.43 10.59
N ALA A 373 18.87 -4.52 11.04
CA ALA A 373 20.01 -4.44 11.96
C ALA A 373 21.29 -3.95 11.26
N VAL A 374 21.48 -4.31 10.00
CA VAL A 374 22.68 -3.95 9.21
C VAL A 374 22.56 -2.59 8.53
N PHE A 375 21.34 -2.08 8.35
CA PHE A 375 21.05 -0.79 7.74
C PHE A 375 21.86 0.40 8.32
N PRO A 376 21.97 0.58 9.66
CA PRO A 376 22.73 1.70 10.22
C PRO A 376 24.23 1.61 9.92
N ALA A 377 24.79 0.40 9.84
CA ALA A 377 26.19 0.20 9.47
C ALA A 377 26.44 0.61 8.01
N GLY A 378 25.54 0.24 7.09
CA GLY A 378 25.60 0.69 5.69
C GLY A 378 25.51 2.21 5.55
N LEU A 379 24.61 2.84 6.32
CA LEU A 379 24.49 4.29 6.37
C LEU A 379 25.78 4.96 6.87
N TRP A 380 26.38 4.43 7.94
CA TRP A 380 27.63 4.95 8.48
C TRP A 380 28.78 4.89 7.47
N TYR A 381 28.90 3.82 6.68
CA TYR A 381 29.89 3.73 5.60
C TYR A 381 29.65 4.77 4.49
N CYS A 382 28.40 5.05 4.15
CA CYS A 382 28.07 6.10 3.18
C CYS A 382 28.44 7.50 3.71
N VAL A 383 28.21 7.74 5.01
CA VAL A 383 28.58 9.00 5.69
C VAL A 383 30.10 9.14 5.79
N LYS A 384 30.84 8.06 6.03
CA LYS A 384 32.31 8.11 6.14
C LYS A 384 32.97 8.52 4.82
N ASN A 385 32.46 8.01 3.70
CA ASN A 385 33.03 8.28 2.38
C ASN A 385 32.07 9.15 1.56
N VAL A 386 31.95 10.44 1.88
CA VAL A 386 30.98 11.36 1.26
C VAL A 386 31.30 11.64 -0.22
N ASN A 387 30.38 11.28 -1.09
CA ASN A 387 30.34 11.68 -2.50
C ASN A 387 29.00 12.31 -2.87
N ASP A 388 28.91 12.99 -4.01
CA ASP A 388 27.72 13.73 -4.44
C ASP A 388 26.48 12.81 -4.51
N GLU A 389 26.66 11.58 -5.01
CA GLU A 389 25.61 10.54 -5.05
C GLU A 389 25.32 9.89 -3.69
N ARG A 390 26.28 9.88 -2.76
CA ARG A 390 26.09 9.29 -1.44
C ARG A 390 25.33 10.22 -0.51
N VAL A 391 25.44 11.53 -0.71
CA VAL A 391 24.56 12.49 -0.04
C VAL A 391 23.09 12.21 -0.39
N PHE A 392 22.80 11.85 -1.64
CA PHE A 392 21.43 11.49 -2.06
C PHE A 392 20.90 10.27 -1.29
N ILE A 393 21.67 9.17 -1.22
CA ILE A 393 21.20 7.96 -0.53
C ILE A 393 21.05 8.16 0.99
N ILE A 394 21.90 9.00 1.60
CA ILE A 394 21.80 9.34 3.03
C ILE A 394 20.50 10.11 3.30
N LEU A 395 20.18 11.12 2.48
CA LEU A 395 18.94 11.88 2.62
C LEU A 395 17.72 11.00 2.38
N TYR A 396 17.77 10.14 1.35
CA TYR A 396 16.71 9.17 1.09
C TYR A 396 16.48 8.27 2.31
N ALA A 397 17.55 7.71 2.90
CA ALA A 397 17.46 6.83 4.06
C ALA A 397 16.83 7.53 5.26
N VAL A 398 17.28 8.74 5.60
CA VAL A 398 16.77 9.50 6.75
C VAL A 398 15.30 9.87 6.56
N SER A 399 14.93 10.38 5.38
CA SER A 399 13.54 10.73 5.08
C SER A 399 12.62 9.51 5.08
N ALA A 400 13.04 8.40 4.47
CA ALA A 400 12.23 7.19 4.39
C ALA A 400 12.01 6.54 5.76
N VAL A 401 13.03 6.54 6.64
CA VAL A 401 12.88 6.02 8.02
C VAL A 401 11.87 6.83 8.82
N TYR A 402 11.91 8.16 8.71
CA TYR A 402 10.95 9.03 9.39
C TYR A 402 9.52 8.75 8.91
N PHE A 403 9.28 8.75 7.59
CA PHE A 403 7.94 8.54 7.04
C PHE A 403 7.40 7.14 7.30
N ALA A 404 8.25 6.10 7.22
CA ALA A 404 7.85 4.74 7.58
C ALA A 404 7.50 4.63 9.07
N GLY A 405 8.18 5.37 9.95
CA GLY A 405 7.87 5.41 11.38
C GLY A 405 6.49 6.00 11.69
N VAL A 406 6.07 7.02 10.92
CA VAL A 406 4.78 7.69 11.09
C VAL A 406 3.62 6.90 10.50
N MET A 407 3.83 6.16 9.41
CA MET A 407 2.75 5.49 8.66
C MET A 407 3.17 4.12 8.11
N VAL A 408 2.39 3.07 8.43
CA VAL A 408 2.66 1.68 8.02
C VAL A 408 2.78 1.49 6.52
N ARG A 409 1.91 2.10 5.71
CA ARG A 409 1.97 1.96 4.23
C ARG A 409 3.31 2.44 3.64
N LEU A 410 3.96 3.43 4.26
CA LEU A 410 5.19 4.02 3.73
C LEU A 410 6.43 3.15 3.96
N MET A 411 6.29 2.04 4.70
CA MET A 411 7.31 1.01 4.83
C MET A 411 7.73 0.40 3.48
N LEU A 412 6.82 0.39 2.51
CA LEU A 412 7.09 0.01 1.13
C LEU A 412 8.19 0.88 0.50
N THR A 413 8.20 2.18 0.80
CA THR A 413 9.20 3.13 0.26
C THR A 413 10.54 3.09 1.00
N LEU A 414 10.57 2.54 2.23
CA LEU A 414 11.78 2.34 3.02
C LEU A 414 12.54 1.08 2.58
N THR A 415 11.82 0.02 2.21
CA THR A 415 12.41 -1.27 1.86
C THR A 415 13.55 -1.17 0.83
N PRO A 416 13.43 -0.42 -0.27
CA PRO A 416 14.49 -0.35 -1.28
C PRO A 416 15.79 0.26 -0.76
N VAL A 417 15.73 1.35 0.03
CA VAL A 417 16.95 1.97 0.59
C VAL A 417 17.62 1.08 1.64
N VAL A 418 16.82 0.35 2.42
CA VAL A 418 17.35 -0.63 3.39
C VAL A 418 18.09 -1.75 2.66
N CYS A 419 17.54 -2.29 1.57
CA CYS A 419 18.21 -3.32 0.77
C CYS A 419 19.52 -2.81 0.14
N VAL A 420 19.55 -1.57 -0.37
CA VAL A 420 20.76 -0.94 -0.94
C VAL A 420 21.86 -0.80 0.12
N LEU A 421 21.53 -0.22 1.29
CA LEU A 421 22.51 0.02 2.35
C LEU A 421 22.97 -1.29 3.02
N ALA A 422 22.07 -2.24 3.23
CA ALA A 422 22.45 -3.58 3.68
C ALA A 422 23.37 -4.26 2.65
N GLY A 423 23.06 -4.17 1.36
CA GLY A 423 23.91 -4.69 0.28
C GLY A 423 25.33 -4.12 0.31
N ILE A 424 25.49 -2.81 0.56
CA ILE A 424 26.80 -2.16 0.71
C ILE A 424 27.54 -2.70 1.94
N ALA A 425 26.87 -2.82 3.09
CA ALA A 425 27.49 -3.31 4.33
C ALA A 425 27.93 -4.80 4.24
N PHE A 426 27.10 -5.65 3.64
CA PHE A 426 27.45 -7.05 3.38
C PHE A 426 28.61 -7.14 2.39
N SER A 427 28.56 -6.40 1.28
CA SER A 427 29.64 -6.40 0.29
C SER A 427 30.98 -5.95 0.87
N LEU A 428 30.99 -4.93 1.73
CA LEU A 428 32.22 -4.46 2.37
C LEU A 428 32.79 -5.46 3.36
N THR A 429 31.92 -6.14 4.10
CA THR A 429 32.31 -7.21 5.02
C THR A 429 32.94 -8.35 4.21
N PHE A 430 32.28 -8.83 3.17
CA PHE A 430 32.83 -9.89 2.31
C PHE A 430 34.12 -9.46 1.60
N GLU A 431 34.23 -8.21 1.14
CA GLU A 431 35.47 -7.73 0.50
C GLU A 431 36.68 -7.74 1.46
N LYS A 432 36.47 -7.45 2.75
CA LYS A 432 37.54 -7.47 3.75
C LYS A 432 37.92 -8.88 4.21
N PHE A 433 36.94 -9.77 4.38
CA PHE A 433 37.18 -11.09 4.97
C PHE A 433 37.38 -12.20 3.93
N LEU A 434 36.92 -12.02 2.69
CA LEU A 434 36.97 -13.03 1.63
C LEU A 434 38.16 -12.86 0.65
N LYS A 435 38.99 -11.82 0.81
CA LYS A 435 40.26 -11.70 0.07
C LYS A 435 41.19 -12.84 0.52
N SER A 436 41.25 -13.88 -0.31
CA SER A 436 42.29 -14.91 -0.25
C SER A 436 43.60 -14.34 -0.80
N ASP A 437 44.69 -14.53 -0.05
CA ASP A 437 46.05 -14.21 -0.47
C ASP A 437 46.48 -15.08 -1.67
N ASP A 438 46.05 -14.73 -2.88
CA ASP A 438 46.68 -15.23 -4.10
C ASP A 438 48.13 -14.69 -4.26
N HIS A 439 48.55 -13.74 -3.40
CA HIS A 439 49.93 -13.27 -3.32
C HIS A 439 50.86 -14.16 -2.48
N PHE A 440 50.35 -15.08 -1.66
CA PHE A 440 51.20 -15.94 -0.81
C PHE A 440 51.68 -17.21 -1.54
N ARG A 441 51.00 -17.61 -2.64
CA ARG A 441 51.38 -18.77 -3.46
C ARG A 441 52.42 -18.49 -4.55
N SER A 442 52.61 -17.22 -4.95
CA SER A 442 53.65 -16.88 -5.93
C SER A 442 55.03 -16.65 -5.31
N ASN A 443 55.11 -16.32 -4.01
CA ASN A 443 56.39 -16.11 -3.32
C ASN A 443 56.96 -17.38 -2.67
N SER A 444 56.17 -18.45 -2.56
CA SER A 444 56.61 -19.76 -2.04
C SER A 444 57.14 -20.71 -3.13
N SER A 445 57.08 -20.33 -4.41
CA SER A 445 57.60 -21.12 -5.54
C SER A 445 58.91 -20.56 -6.14
N GLY A 446 59.56 -19.61 -5.46
CA GLY A 446 60.87 -19.03 -5.82
C GLY A 446 61.98 -19.22 -4.78
N ALA A 447 61.70 -19.89 -3.65
CA ALA A 447 62.64 -20.02 -2.52
C ALA A 447 63.41 -21.37 -2.46
N ASP A 448 63.08 -22.35 -3.31
CA ASP A 448 63.69 -23.69 -3.26
C ASP A 448 64.99 -23.86 -4.08
N ASN A 449 65.49 -22.82 -4.75
CA ASN A 449 66.71 -22.91 -5.57
C ASN A 449 67.92 -22.13 -5.04
N LYS A 450 67.92 -21.69 -3.77
CA LYS A 450 69.05 -20.98 -3.14
C LYS A 450 69.51 -21.57 -1.80
N GLN A 451 69.31 -22.88 -1.60
CA GLN A 451 69.74 -23.56 -0.36
C GLN A 451 70.87 -24.58 -0.55
N TYR A 452 71.46 -24.69 -1.75
CA TYR A 452 72.59 -25.59 -2.02
C TYR A 452 73.98 -24.93 -2.11
N ASP A 453 74.11 -23.61 -1.94
CA ASP A 453 75.37 -22.90 -2.24
C ASP A 453 76.00 -22.11 -1.07
N LYS A 454 75.60 -22.41 0.18
CA LYS A 454 76.15 -21.75 1.39
C LYS A 454 76.61 -22.71 2.49
N LEU A 455 77.16 -23.87 2.11
CA LEU A 455 77.83 -24.81 3.03
C LEU A 455 79.37 -24.77 2.96
N LYS A 456 79.97 -23.73 2.38
CA LYS A 456 81.43 -23.49 2.43
C LYS A 456 81.76 -22.01 2.68
N LYS A 457 81.76 -21.62 3.95
CA LYS A 457 82.72 -20.67 4.57
C LYS A 457 82.21 -20.26 5.94
N GLN A 458 82.66 -20.98 6.96
CA GLN A 458 82.66 -20.49 8.34
C GLN A 458 84.09 -20.65 8.84
N LYS A 459 84.80 -19.54 9.04
CA LYS A 459 86.01 -19.48 9.87
C LYS A 459 86.27 -18.05 10.32
N GLY A 460 86.03 -17.81 11.61
CA GLY A 460 86.58 -16.76 12.49
C GLY A 460 86.23 -15.31 12.16
N SER A 461 86.33 -14.34 13.06
CA SER A 461 86.33 -14.25 14.53
C SER A 461 86.21 -12.73 14.81
N ASP A 462 85.63 -12.40 15.96
CA ASP A 462 85.81 -11.17 16.77
C ASP A 462 85.59 -9.76 16.19
N GLY A 463 85.01 -8.89 17.01
CA GLY A 463 85.14 -7.45 16.86
C GLY A 463 83.93 -6.65 17.36
N ALA A 464 84.16 -5.86 18.40
CA ALA A 464 83.19 -5.10 19.16
C ALA A 464 82.74 -3.78 18.49
N ASP A 465 81.66 -3.26 19.09
CA ASP A 465 81.43 -1.86 19.45
C ASP A 465 80.72 -0.85 18.52
N GLU A 466 79.86 -0.11 19.25
CA GLU A 466 79.39 1.27 19.09
C GLU A 466 78.20 1.63 18.17
N THR A 467 77.05 1.71 18.84
CA THR A 467 76.14 2.87 18.99
C THR A 467 76.15 4.01 17.96
N GLY A 468 74.96 4.31 17.42
CA GLY A 468 74.65 5.62 16.83
C GLY A 468 73.32 5.70 16.06
N THR A 469 72.22 5.98 16.78
CA THR A 469 71.05 6.82 16.38
C THR A 469 70.46 6.74 14.95
N SER A 470 69.27 6.10 14.87
CA SER A 470 67.96 6.47 14.24
C SER A 470 67.86 7.29 12.94
N PRO A 471 66.70 7.32 12.25
CA PRO A 471 65.70 6.29 11.95
C PRO A 471 65.40 6.23 10.42
N ASP A 472 64.77 5.15 9.93
CA ASP A 472 63.73 5.17 8.88
C ASP A 472 63.60 3.83 8.16
N GLY A 473 62.35 3.38 8.03
CA GLY A 473 61.98 2.30 7.12
C GLY A 473 61.44 1.03 7.78
N VAL A 474 60.40 1.14 8.62
CA VAL A 474 59.55 -0.02 8.90
C VAL A 474 58.33 0.03 7.99
N SER A 475 58.39 -0.83 6.98
CA SER A 475 57.28 -1.31 6.17
C SER A 475 56.26 -2.02 7.05
N LEU A 476 55.19 -1.31 7.44
CA LEU A 476 54.00 -1.90 8.05
C LEU A 476 53.10 -2.49 6.96
N SER A 477 53.37 -3.75 6.60
CA SER A 477 52.40 -4.62 5.93
C SER A 477 52.12 -5.83 6.82
N GLU A 478 51.32 -5.64 7.85
CA GLU A 478 50.64 -6.71 8.57
C GLU A 478 49.14 -6.40 8.55
N ASP A 479 48.37 -7.18 7.78
CA ASP A 479 46.92 -7.23 7.97
C ASP A 479 46.63 -7.95 9.31
N PRO A 480 45.98 -7.32 10.30
CA PRO A 480 45.92 -7.81 11.68
C PRO A 480 44.89 -8.92 11.94
N ILE A 481 44.34 -9.57 10.90
CA ILE A 481 43.21 -10.51 11.04
C ILE A 481 43.63 -11.91 10.62
N GLY A 482 43.78 -12.81 11.61
CA GLY A 482 44.16 -14.20 11.38
C GLY A 482 43.18 -14.96 10.46
N PRO A 483 43.66 -15.94 9.66
CA PRO A 483 42.87 -16.65 8.64
C PRO A 483 41.65 -17.39 9.23
N ASN A 484 41.77 -17.88 10.47
CA ASN A 484 40.66 -18.53 11.19
C ASN A 484 39.50 -17.56 11.46
N VAL A 485 39.82 -16.31 11.84
CA VAL A 485 38.81 -15.27 12.09
C VAL A 485 38.11 -14.88 10.79
N ARG A 486 38.85 -14.76 9.69
CA ARG A 486 38.28 -14.48 8.36
C ARG A 486 37.29 -15.56 7.91
N SER A 487 37.64 -16.83 8.11
CA SER A 487 36.79 -17.98 7.79
C SER A 487 35.53 -18.01 8.67
N ILE A 488 35.69 -17.84 10.00
CA ILE A 488 34.55 -17.82 10.95
C ILE A 488 33.58 -16.68 10.61
N VAL A 489 34.07 -15.46 10.37
CA VAL A 489 33.22 -14.32 10.03
C VAL A 489 32.48 -14.57 8.71
N SER A 490 33.15 -15.10 7.69
CA SER A 490 32.51 -15.42 6.40
C SER A 490 31.43 -16.49 6.54
N PHE A 491 31.67 -17.49 7.40
CA PHE A 491 30.71 -18.54 7.72
C PHE A 491 29.48 -18.00 8.46
N VAL A 492 29.69 -17.17 9.49
CA VAL A 492 28.60 -16.51 10.24
C VAL A 492 27.75 -15.64 9.30
N MET A 493 28.38 -14.82 8.46
CA MET A 493 27.66 -13.98 7.49
C MET A 493 26.84 -14.82 6.51
N SER A 494 27.33 -16.00 6.11
CA SER A 494 26.59 -16.91 5.24
C SER A 494 25.37 -17.53 5.92
N ILE A 495 25.49 -17.93 7.20
CA ILE A 495 24.34 -18.40 8.00
C ILE A 495 23.28 -17.31 8.14
N LEU A 496 23.71 -16.08 8.39
CA LEU A 496 22.81 -14.93 8.53
C LEU A 496 22.02 -14.65 7.23
N LEU A 497 22.65 -14.81 6.06
CA LEU A 497 21.96 -14.73 4.77
C LEU A 497 20.96 -15.89 4.58
N LEU A 498 21.31 -17.11 4.97
CA LEU A 498 20.39 -18.25 4.90
C LEU A 498 19.17 -18.07 5.83
N MET A 499 19.39 -17.57 7.05
CA MET A 499 18.31 -17.23 7.99
C MET A 499 17.37 -16.18 7.41
N PHE A 500 17.90 -15.17 6.72
CA PHE A 500 17.09 -14.17 6.01
C PHE A 500 16.20 -14.79 4.93
N VAL A 501 16.74 -15.71 4.12
CA VAL A 501 15.95 -16.41 3.08
C VAL A 501 14.82 -17.24 3.70
N VAL A 502 15.11 -17.98 4.78
CA VAL A 502 14.10 -18.78 5.49
C VAL A 502 13.01 -17.89 6.08
N HIS A 503 13.39 -16.82 6.78
CA HIS A 503 12.45 -15.85 7.34
C HIS A 503 11.58 -15.21 6.26
N ALA A 504 12.20 -14.72 5.18
CA ALA A 504 11.48 -14.08 4.08
C ALA A 504 10.46 -15.01 3.42
N THR A 505 10.84 -16.27 3.21
CA THR A 505 9.95 -17.30 2.66
C THR A 505 8.81 -17.63 3.64
N TYR A 506 9.11 -17.77 4.93
CA TYR A 506 8.13 -18.03 5.97
C TYR A 506 7.08 -16.92 6.08
N VAL A 507 7.53 -15.66 6.16
CA VAL A 507 6.65 -14.49 6.26
C VAL A 507 5.78 -14.37 5.02
N THR A 508 6.37 -14.50 3.83
CA THR A 508 5.60 -14.43 2.57
C THR A 508 4.53 -15.52 2.53
N SER A 509 4.90 -16.76 2.86
CA SER A 509 4.00 -17.92 2.89
C SER A 509 2.85 -17.77 3.89
N ASN A 510 3.12 -17.29 5.10
CA ASN A 510 2.17 -17.40 6.20
C ASN A 510 1.43 -16.10 6.53
N ALA A 511 1.98 -14.93 6.20
CA ALA A 511 1.32 -13.66 6.49
C ALA A 511 0.71 -13.05 5.23
N TYR A 512 1.49 -12.84 4.17
CA TYR A 512 1.05 -12.04 3.02
C TYR A 512 0.34 -12.82 1.91
N SER A 513 0.42 -14.15 1.91
CA SER A 513 -0.17 -14.99 0.84
C SER A 513 -1.60 -15.49 1.15
N HIS A 514 -2.43 -14.64 1.75
CA HIS A 514 -3.83 -14.97 2.08
C HIS A 514 -4.80 -14.05 1.32
N PRO A 515 -5.73 -14.57 0.51
CA PRO A 515 -6.71 -13.78 -0.20
C PRO A 515 -7.75 -13.18 0.77
N SER A 516 -8.21 -11.97 0.49
CA SER A 516 -9.29 -11.32 1.25
C SER A 516 -10.69 -11.76 0.80
N VAL A 517 -10.80 -12.37 -0.39
CA VAL A 517 -12.08 -12.77 -1.00
C VAL A 517 -12.57 -14.11 -0.45
N VAL A 518 -11.66 -15.07 -0.30
CA VAL A 518 -11.96 -16.41 0.21
C VAL A 518 -11.38 -16.52 1.60
N LEU A 519 -12.23 -16.76 2.60
CA LEU A 519 -11.78 -16.93 3.97
C LEU A 519 -11.36 -18.38 4.20
N GLN A 520 -10.16 -18.59 4.75
CA GLN A 520 -9.69 -19.92 5.11
C GLN A 520 -9.84 -20.14 6.62
N SER A 521 -10.57 -21.19 6.99
CA SER A 521 -10.60 -21.70 8.37
C SER A 521 -9.91 -23.06 8.44
N SER A 522 -9.19 -23.31 9.53
CA SER A 522 -8.53 -24.59 9.78
C SER A 522 -9.35 -25.39 10.78
N THR A 523 -9.72 -26.62 10.40
CA THR A 523 -10.39 -27.56 11.31
C THR A 523 -9.39 -28.14 12.30
N SER A 524 -9.88 -28.66 13.44
CA SER A 524 -9.06 -29.32 14.46
C SER A 524 -8.22 -30.49 13.92
N ASN A 525 -8.61 -31.06 12.77
CA ASN A 525 -7.93 -32.19 12.13
C ASN A 525 -6.88 -31.75 11.10
N GLY A 526 -6.60 -30.44 10.99
CA GLY A 526 -5.68 -29.88 10.00
C GLY A 526 -6.26 -29.74 8.58
N GLY A 527 -7.52 -30.14 8.37
CA GLY A 527 -8.24 -29.91 7.12
C GLY A 527 -8.58 -28.43 6.94
N ARG A 528 -8.43 -27.92 5.71
CA ARG A 528 -8.75 -26.53 5.36
C ARG A 528 -10.18 -26.46 4.82
N VAL A 529 -11.01 -25.60 5.42
CA VAL A 529 -12.33 -25.26 4.90
C VAL A 529 -12.25 -23.86 4.34
N MET A 530 -12.59 -23.71 3.06
CA MET A 530 -12.64 -22.43 2.38
C MET A 530 -14.09 -21.94 2.38
N MET A 531 -14.31 -20.73 2.87
CA MET A 531 -15.61 -20.06 2.90
C MET A 531 -15.61 -18.96 1.86
N ASP A 532 -16.60 -19.00 0.98
CA ASP A 532 -16.67 -18.14 -0.21
C ASP A 532 -17.97 -17.33 -0.29
N ASP A 533 -18.47 -16.96 0.87
CA ASP A 533 -19.73 -16.23 1.04
C ASP A 533 -19.75 -14.88 0.28
N PHE A 534 -18.59 -14.22 0.15
CA PHE A 534 -18.49 -12.96 -0.60
C PHE A 534 -18.85 -13.15 -2.07
N ARG A 535 -18.21 -14.11 -2.76
CA ARG A 535 -18.48 -14.35 -4.18
C ARG A 535 -19.89 -14.86 -4.39
N GLU A 536 -20.38 -15.72 -3.49
CA GLU A 536 -21.77 -16.20 -3.49
C GLU A 536 -22.76 -15.03 -3.47
N ALA A 537 -22.63 -14.11 -2.50
CA ALA A 537 -23.52 -12.97 -2.35
C ALA A 537 -23.44 -12.01 -3.54
N TYR A 538 -22.23 -11.69 -4.01
CA TYR A 538 -22.05 -10.80 -5.16
C TYR A 538 -22.58 -11.43 -6.46
N HIS A 539 -22.44 -12.75 -6.62
CA HIS A 539 -22.99 -13.46 -7.78
C HIS A 539 -24.52 -13.51 -7.74
N TRP A 540 -25.12 -13.74 -6.57
CA TRP A 540 -26.58 -13.63 -6.40
C TRP A 540 -27.06 -12.23 -6.79
N LEU A 541 -26.35 -11.20 -6.34
CA LEU A 541 -26.70 -9.81 -6.64
C LEU A 541 -26.60 -9.51 -8.14
N ARG A 542 -25.65 -10.14 -8.84
CA ARG A 542 -25.46 -10.01 -10.29
C ARG A 542 -26.56 -10.67 -11.14
N GLU A 543 -27.06 -11.83 -10.72
CA GLU A 543 -27.99 -12.63 -11.54
C GLU A 543 -29.46 -12.42 -11.13
N ASN A 544 -29.73 -12.05 -9.87
CA ASN A 544 -31.09 -12.04 -9.30
C ASN A 544 -31.66 -10.64 -9.09
N THR A 545 -30.93 -9.56 -9.41
CA THR A 545 -31.42 -8.19 -9.30
C THR A 545 -31.53 -7.49 -10.66
N PRO A 546 -32.38 -6.47 -10.79
CA PRO A 546 -32.41 -5.61 -11.97
C PRO A 546 -31.04 -4.98 -12.27
N ASP A 547 -30.73 -4.73 -13.55
CA ASP A 547 -29.44 -4.14 -13.96
C ASP A 547 -29.24 -2.71 -13.42
N ASP A 548 -30.33 -1.98 -13.19
CA ASP A 548 -30.36 -0.62 -12.62
C ASP A 548 -30.47 -0.60 -11.09
N ALA A 549 -30.37 -1.76 -10.43
CA ALA A 549 -30.46 -1.85 -8.98
C ALA A 549 -29.32 -1.08 -8.30
N ARG A 550 -29.69 -0.25 -7.33
CA ARG A 550 -28.77 0.58 -6.53
C ARG A 550 -28.53 -0.06 -5.17
N ILE A 551 -27.27 -0.31 -4.87
CA ILE A 551 -26.85 -0.99 -3.64
C ILE A 551 -26.16 0.01 -2.71
N MET A 552 -26.70 0.12 -1.50
CA MET A 552 -26.09 0.84 -0.40
C MET A 552 -25.24 -0.11 0.43
N SER A 553 -23.96 0.19 0.57
CA SER A 553 -23.00 -0.53 1.42
C SER A 553 -22.06 0.48 2.10
N TRP A 554 -21.23 0.01 3.01
CA TRP A 554 -20.08 0.80 3.46
C TRP A 554 -19.07 1.00 2.32
N TRP A 555 -18.25 2.05 2.41
CA TRP A 555 -17.36 2.48 1.32
C TRP A 555 -16.26 1.45 0.99
N ASP A 556 -15.81 0.65 1.97
CA ASP A 556 -14.80 -0.40 1.79
C ASP A 556 -15.13 -1.38 0.64
N TYR A 557 -16.41 -1.70 0.46
CA TYR A 557 -16.86 -2.76 -0.46
C TYR A 557 -17.25 -2.23 -1.85
N GLY A 558 -17.25 -0.91 -2.07
CA GLY A 558 -17.77 -0.29 -3.28
C GLY A 558 -17.15 -0.84 -4.57
N TYR A 559 -15.81 -0.94 -4.60
CA TYR A 559 -15.08 -1.50 -5.74
C TYR A 559 -15.36 -2.98 -5.96
N GLN A 560 -15.53 -3.78 -4.91
CA GLN A 560 -15.85 -5.20 -5.05
C GLN A 560 -17.26 -5.41 -5.59
N ILE A 561 -18.25 -4.63 -5.13
CA ILE A 561 -19.62 -4.70 -5.64
C ILE A 561 -19.65 -4.29 -7.12
N ALA A 562 -19.01 -3.17 -7.47
CA ALA A 562 -18.94 -2.71 -8.85
C ALA A 562 -18.17 -3.70 -9.77
N GLY A 563 -17.13 -4.35 -9.25
CA GLY A 563 -16.31 -5.31 -9.99
C GLY A 563 -16.92 -6.71 -10.15
N MET A 564 -17.41 -7.30 -9.05
CA MET A 564 -17.93 -8.68 -9.04
C MET A 564 -19.43 -8.74 -9.31
N ALA A 565 -20.23 -7.94 -8.59
CA ALA A 565 -21.69 -7.93 -8.73
C ALA A 565 -22.16 -7.14 -9.96
N ASN A 566 -21.31 -6.23 -10.48
CA ASN A 566 -21.60 -5.39 -11.63
C ASN A 566 -22.94 -4.64 -11.48
N ARG A 567 -23.07 -3.90 -10.37
CA ARG A 567 -24.25 -3.11 -10.01
C ARG A 567 -23.85 -1.73 -9.50
N THR A 568 -24.83 -0.83 -9.47
CA THR A 568 -24.61 0.57 -9.13
C THR A 568 -24.40 0.76 -7.62
N THR A 569 -23.32 1.44 -7.23
CA THR A 569 -22.99 1.75 -5.84
C THR A 569 -23.14 3.24 -5.52
N LEU A 570 -23.57 3.54 -4.30
CA LEU A 570 -23.71 4.93 -3.82
C LEU A 570 -22.38 5.52 -3.34
N VAL A 571 -21.60 4.73 -2.62
CA VAL A 571 -20.30 5.13 -2.07
C VAL A 571 -19.24 4.12 -2.45
N ASP A 572 -18.00 4.60 -2.52
CA ASP A 572 -16.89 3.86 -3.10
C ASP A 572 -15.57 4.14 -2.39
N ASN A 573 -14.56 3.31 -2.65
CA ASN A 573 -13.30 3.30 -1.88
C ASN A 573 -12.45 4.57 -2.08
N ASN A 574 -12.68 5.34 -3.16
CA ASN A 574 -11.89 6.56 -3.45
C ASN A 574 -12.16 7.73 -2.49
N THR A 575 -13.21 7.65 -1.65
CA THR A 575 -13.55 8.62 -0.59
C THR A 575 -13.39 10.12 -0.93
N TRP A 576 -13.74 10.53 -2.17
CA TRP A 576 -13.53 11.91 -2.62
C TRP A 576 -14.61 12.90 -2.12
N ASN A 577 -15.81 12.40 -1.78
CA ASN A 577 -16.91 13.21 -1.24
C ASN A 577 -17.32 12.71 0.15
N ASN A 578 -16.83 13.40 1.18
CA ASN A 578 -17.02 13.02 2.58
C ASN A 578 -18.48 13.17 3.02
N SER A 579 -19.19 14.21 2.60
CA SER A 579 -20.58 14.46 2.99
C SER A 579 -21.51 13.36 2.48
N HIS A 580 -21.23 12.79 1.30
CA HIS A 580 -22.01 11.67 0.77
C HIS A 580 -21.76 10.37 1.58
N ILE A 581 -20.52 10.11 2.01
CA ILE A 581 -20.21 9.00 2.93
C ILE A 581 -20.86 9.21 4.30
N ALA A 582 -20.84 10.44 4.82
CA ALA A 582 -21.49 10.78 6.07
C ALA A 582 -23.01 10.55 6.02
N LEU A 583 -23.64 10.77 4.87
CA LEU A 583 -25.06 10.49 4.65
C LEU A 583 -25.37 8.98 4.67
N VAL A 584 -24.52 8.14 4.06
CA VAL A 584 -24.62 6.68 4.20
C VAL A 584 -24.36 6.22 5.64
N GLY A 585 -23.33 6.78 6.29
CA GLY A 585 -23.05 6.51 7.71
C GLY A 585 -24.20 6.90 8.63
N LYS A 586 -24.89 8.01 8.31
CA LYS A 586 -26.10 8.46 8.99
C LYS A 586 -27.26 7.50 8.78
N ALA A 587 -27.50 7.04 7.55
CA ALA A 587 -28.52 6.03 7.28
C ALA A 587 -28.26 4.73 8.07
N MET A 588 -27.01 4.27 8.11
CA MET A 588 -26.63 3.03 8.80
C MET A 588 -26.72 3.14 10.34
N SER A 589 -26.49 4.32 10.91
CA SER A 589 -26.48 4.54 12.36
C SER A 589 -27.80 5.06 12.95
N SER A 590 -28.74 5.50 12.12
CA SER A 590 -30.03 6.02 12.58
C SER A 590 -31.05 4.92 12.90
N ASN A 591 -32.21 5.31 13.44
CA ASN A 591 -33.37 4.42 13.53
C ASN A 591 -33.93 4.08 12.14
N GLU A 592 -34.74 3.04 12.07
CA GLU A 592 -35.24 2.52 10.79
C GLU A 592 -36.09 3.53 10.00
N SER A 593 -36.87 4.39 10.66
CA SER A 593 -37.71 5.39 9.99
C SER A 593 -36.89 6.52 9.36
N ALA A 594 -35.93 7.11 10.09
CA ALA A 594 -35.06 8.15 9.57
C ALA A 594 -34.13 7.60 8.49
N ALA A 595 -33.61 6.39 8.68
CA ALA A 595 -32.80 5.72 7.65
C ALA A 595 -33.63 5.43 6.37
N TYR A 596 -34.91 5.06 6.51
CA TYR A 596 -35.79 4.85 5.37
C TYR A 596 -36.02 6.13 4.55
N GLU A 597 -36.19 7.28 5.21
CA GLU A 597 -36.30 8.57 4.50
C GLU A 597 -35.05 8.85 3.65
N ILE A 598 -33.86 8.64 4.22
CA ILE A 598 -32.57 8.82 3.52
C ILE A 598 -32.42 7.81 2.37
N MET A 599 -32.72 6.53 2.60
CA MET A 599 -32.66 5.50 1.56
C MET A 599 -33.62 5.80 0.41
N ARG A 600 -34.78 6.42 0.69
CA ARG A 600 -35.75 6.84 -0.33
C ARG A 600 -35.31 8.07 -1.10
N GLU A 601 -34.65 9.04 -0.45
CA GLU A 601 -34.09 10.22 -1.10
C GLU A 601 -32.97 9.86 -2.08
N LEU A 602 -32.20 8.81 -1.76
CA LEU A 602 -31.12 8.28 -2.60
C LEU A 602 -31.54 7.14 -3.56
N ASP A 603 -32.84 6.86 -3.68
CA ASP A 603 -33.38 5.75 -4.50
C ASP A 603 -32.69 4.39 -4.28
N VAL A 604 -32.38 4.03 -3.02
CA VAL A 604 -31.75 2.75 -2.69
C VAL A 604 -32.74 1.59 -2.84
N ASP A 605 -32.33 0.55 -3.57
CA ASP A 605 -33.12 -0.67 -3.77
C ASP A 605 -32.70 -1.78 -2.79
N TYR A 606 -31.38 -1.96 -2.62
CA TYR A 606 -30.79 -2.99 -1.76
C TYR A 606 -29.76 -2.42 -0.79
N VAL A 607 -29.65 -3.05 0.38
CA VAL A 607 -28.66 -2.72 1.41
C VAL A 607 -27.83 -3.98 1.68
N LEU A 608 -26.52 -3.86 1.57
CA LEU A 608 -25.58 -4.95 1.84
C LEU A 608 -24.85 -4.68 3.15
N VAL A 609 -24.86 -5.67 4.05
CA VAL A 609 -24.19 -5.63 5.35
C VAL A 609 -23.37 -6.89 5.56
N ILE A 610 -22.18 -6.74 6.12
CA ILE A 610 -21.30 -7.86 6.49
C ILE A 610 -21.45 -8.16 7.97
N PHE A 611 -21.76 -9.42 8.28
CA PHE A 611 -21.98 -9.93 9.63
C PHE A 611 -21.06 -11.12 9.93
N GLY A 612 -20.07 -10.91 10.80
CA GLY A 612 -19.06 -11.93 11.12
C GLY A 612 -19.41 -12.85 12.28
N GLY A 613 -20.59 -12.69 12.91
CA GLY A 613 -20.86 -13.23 14.25
C GLY A 613 -21.00 -14.75 14.34
N VAL A 614 -21.36 -15.44 13.25
CA VAL A 614 -21.45 -16.91 13.19
C VAL A 614 -20.06 -17.55 13.15
N ILE A 615 -19.19 -17.06 12.26
CA ILE A 615 -17.89 -17.68 12.01
C ILE A 615 -16.77 -17.12 12.89
N GLY A 616 -16.93 -15.91 13.44
CA GLY A 616 -15.87 -15.21 14.16
C GLY A 616 -15.02 -14.30 13.28
N TYR A 617 -15.59 -13.72 12.22
CA TYR A 617 -14.87 -12.79 11.33
C TYR A 617 -14.76 -11.40 11.96
N SER A 618 -13.53 -10.96 12.24
CA SER A 618 -13.27 -9.68 12.93
C SER A 618 -13.54 -8.43 12.08
N GLY A 619 -13.51 -8.54 10.75
CA GLY A 619 -13.64 -7.42 9.82
C GLY A 619 -15.07 -7.05 9.44
N ASP A 620 -16.05 -7.35 10.28
CA ASP A 620 -17.47 -7.12 9.99
C ASP A 620 -17.92 -5.67 10.30
N ASP A 621 -19.11 -5.31 9.84
CA ASP A 621 -19.57 -3.91 9.87
C ASP A 621 -19.90 -3.42 11.28
N ILE A 622 -20.18 -4.34 12.23
CA ILE A 622 -20.44 -3.98 13.63
C ILE A 622 -19.15 -3.54 14.35
N ASN A 623 -17.97 -4.04 13.97
CA ASN A 623 -16.69 -3.55 14.50
C ASN A 623 -16.29 -2.21 13.86
N LYS A 624 -16.67 -1.98 12.61
CA LYS A 624 -16.45 -0.70 11.90
C LYS A 624 -17.50 0.36 12.24
N PHE A 625 -18.61 -0.03 12.86
CA PHE A 625 -19.78 0.81 13.10
C PHE A 625 -19.45 2.15 13.77
N LEU A 626 -18.52 2.16 14.73
CA LEU A 626 -18.13 3.39 15.42
C LEU A 626 -17.49 4.42 14.48
N TRP A 627 -16.80 3.98 13.43
CA TRP A 627 -16.31 4.89 12.39
C TRP A 627 -17.44 5.48 11.56
N MET A 628 -18.49 4.71 11.27
CA MET A 628 -19.68 5.21 10.59
C MET A 628 -20.34 6.33 11.40
N VAL A 629 -20.43 6.14 12.72
CA VAL A 629 -20.97 7.13 13.66
C VAL A 629 -20.11 8.40 13.70
N ARG A 630 -18.78 8.27 13.82
CA ARG A 630 -17.86 9.42 13.86
C ARG A 630 -17.88 10.25 12.57
N ILE A 631 -17.91 9.59 11.43
CA ILE A 631 -17.96 10.27 10.12
C ILE A 631 -19.31 10.99 9.97
N ALA A 632 -20.41 10.36 10.37
CA ALA A 632 -21.73 10.99 10.35
C ALA A 632 -21.85 12.15 11.35
N GLU A 633 -21.27 12.04 12.56
CA GLU A 633 -21.25 13.11 13.56
C GLU A 633 -20.46 14.33 13.10
N GLY A 634 -19.36 14.14 12.35
CA GLY A 634 -18.55 15.23 11.83
C GLY A 634 -19.32 16.20 10.93
N GLU A 635 -20.23 15.68 10.09
CA GLU A 635 -21.06 16.50 9.19
C GLU A 635 -22.45 16.83 9.79
N HIS A 636 -23.00 15.94 10.63
CA HIS A 636 -24.34 16.04 11.21
C HIS A 636 -24.37 15.93 12.75
N PRO A 637 -23.72 16.86 13.49
CA PRO A 637 -23.52 16.76 14.95
C PRO A 637 -24.80 16.93 15.79
N LYS A 638 -25.88 17.45 15.18
CA LYS A 638 -27.16 17.66 15.87
C LYS A 638 -27.99 16.38 15.97
N GLU A 639 -27.81 15.47 15.03
CA GLU A 639 -28.66 14.28 14.88
C GLU A 639 -27.98 13.03 15.44
N ILE A 640 -26.67 12.87 15.19
CA ILE A 640 -25.89 11.73 15.65
C ILE A 640 -24.83 12.22 16.62
N LYS A 641 -24.67 11.49 17.73
CA LYS A 641 -23.64 11.71 18.74
C LYS A 641 -23.03 10.38 19.15
N GLU A 642 -21.70 10.26 19.10
CA GLU A 642 -20.98 9.03 19.45
C GLU A 642 -21.33 8.55 20.87
N ALA A 643 -21.43 9.49 21.82
CA ALA A 643 -21.75 9.19 23.23
C ALA A 643 -23.04 8.38 23.43
N ASN A 644 -24.03 8.50 22.53
CA ASN A 644 -25.31 7.82 22.66
C ASN A 644 -25.24 6.31 22.37
N TYR A 645 -24.14 5.82 21.78
CA TYR A 645 -23.95 4.40 21.45
C TYR A 645 -23.15 3.65 22.52
N PHE A 646 -22.58 4.35 23.50
CA PHE A 646 -21.91 3.73 24.64
C PHE A 646 -22.91 3.43 25.77
N THR A 647 -22.52 2.50 26.64
CA THR A 647 -23.20 2.26 27.91
C THR A 647 -22.98 3.43 28.88
N GLU A 648 -23.70 3.46 30.01
CA GLU A 648 -23.48 4.44 31.08
C GLU A 648 -22.06 4.37 31.66
N SER A 649 -21.40 3.20 31.57
CA SER A 649 -20.00 3.01 31.94
C SER A 649 -18.99 3.47 30.88
N GLY A 650 -19.45 3.88 29.69
CA GLY A 650 -18.61 4.30 28.56
C GLY A 650 -18.07 3.15 27.71
N GLU A 651 -18.61 1.94 27.85
CA GLU A 651 -18.19 0.77 27.07
C GLU A 651 -19.03 0.61 25.80
N TYR A 652 -18.42 0.11 24.72
CA TYR A 652 -19.14 -0.29 23.51
C TYR A 652 -19.61 -1.73 23.65
N SER A 653 -20.93 -1.93 23.68
CA SER A 653 -21.52 -3.26 23.86
C SER A 653 -22.69 -3.49 22.91
N VAL A 654 -22.88 -4.75 22.51
CA VAL A 654 -24.01 -5.26 21.71
C VAL A 654 -24.92 -6.22 22.52
N GLY A 655 -24.55 -6.45 23.78
CA GLY A 655 -25.26 -7.33 24.71
C GLY A 655 -26.45 -6.64 25.37
N ALA A 656 -26.97 -7.24 26.45
CA ALA A 656 -28.12 -6.69 27.18
C ALA A 656 -27.84 -5.32 27.84
N GLN A 657 -26.57 -4.99 28.05
CA GLN A 657 -26.12 -3.71 28.63
C GLN A 657 -25.97 -2.60 27.58
N ALA A 658 -26.12 -2.91 26.29
CA ALA A 658 -26.00 -1.93 25.21
C ALA A 658 -27.03 -0.79 25.35
N SER A 659 -26.69 0.39 24.84
CA SER A 659 -27.61 1.52 24.87
C SER A 659 -28.87 1.23 24.03
N GLN A 660 -30.00 1.85 24.41
CA GLN A 660 -31.24 1.75 23.63
C GLN A 660 -31.07 2.31 22.21
N THR A 661 -30.18 3.29 22.02
CA THR A 661 -29.83 3.82 20.70
C THR A 661 -29.15 2.74 19.85
N MET A 662 -28.18 2.02 20.41
CA MET A 662 -27.48 0.94 19.71
C MET A 662 -28.43 -0.22 19.36
N LEU A 663 -29.30 -0.64 20.30
CA LEU A 663 -30.25 -1.74 20.07
C LEU A 663 -31.36 -1.41 19.06
N ASN A 664 -31.65 -0.13 18.83
CA ASN A 664 -32.67 0.32 17.87
C ASN A 664 -32.10 0.87 16.55
N CYS A 665 -30.77 0.97 16.45
CA CYS A 665 -30.05 1.34 15.24
C CYS A 665 -30.34 0.37 14.08
N LEU A 666 -30.41 0.90 12.85
CA LEU A 666 -30.63 0.11 11.65
C LEU A 666 -29.54 -0.96 11.47
N MET A 667 -28.26 -0.60 11.63
CA MET A 667 -27.15 -1.56 11.50
C MET A 667 -27.29 -2.74 12.47
N TYR A 668 -27.62 -2.48 13.74
CA TYR A 668 -27.84 -3.56 14.71
C TYR A 668 -29.00 -4.47 14.31
N LYS A 669 -30.12 -3.86 13.90
CA LYS A 669 -31.32 -4.62 13.47
C LYS A 669 -31.05 -5.47 12.23
N MET A 670 -30.34 -4.93 11.23
CA MET A 670 -30.00 -5.65 10.00
C MET A 670 -28.97 -6.77 10.26
N SER A 671 -27.93 -6.54 11.06
CA SER A 671 -26.92 -7.58 11.30
C SER A 671 -27.47 -8.74 12.13
N TYR A 672 -28.29 -8.47 13.16
CA TYR A 672 -28.79 -9.48 14.09
C TYR A 672 -30.21 -10.00 13.82
N TYR A 673 -30.82 -9.66 12.68
CA TYR A 673 -32.16 -10.15 12.32
C TYR A 673 -32.20 -11.70 12.33
N ARG A 674 -33.13 -12.29 13.11
CA ARG A 674 -33.29 -13.75 13.34
C ARG A 674 -32.08 -14.47 13.97
N PHE A 675 -31.04 -13.74 14.38
CA PHE A 675 -29.86 -14.34 15.00
C PHE A 675 -30.12 -14.84 16.43
N GLY A 676 -31.09 -14.25 17.13
CA GLY A 676 -31.45 -14.63 18.51
C GLY A 676 -31.96 -16.06 18.68
N GLU A 677 -32.47 -16.67 17.61
CA GLU A 677 -32.97 -18.05 17.58
C GLU A 677 -31.88 -19.06 17.23
N THR A 678 -30.76 -18.58 16.65
CA THR A 678 -29.69 -19.42 16.11
C THR A 678 -28.73 -19.85 17.20
N ARG A 679 -28.40 -21.15 17.23
CA ARG A 679 -27.39 -21.72 18.14
C ARG A 679 -26.12 -22.03 17.37
N VAL A 680 -25.07 -21.25 17.64
CA VAL A 680 -23.80 -21.32 16.91
C VAL A 680 -22.87 -22.41 17.46
N GLY A 681 -23.06 -22.85 18.71
CA GLY A 681 -22.26 -23.92 19.33
C GLY A 681 -23.09 -24.81 20.25
N TYR A 682 -22.66 -26.06 20.43
CA TYR A 682 -23.38 -27.06 21.23
C TYR A 682 -23.58 -26.62 22.70
N ASN A 683 -22.58 -25.95 23.28
CA ASN A 683 -22.59 -25.42 24.65
C ASN A 683 -22.86 -23.90 24.72
N GLN A 684 -23.23 -23.25 23.62
CA GLN A 684 -23.46 -21.81 23.59
C GLN A 684 -24.96 -21.49 23.64
N ALA A 685 -25.31 -20.40 24.33
CA ALA A 685 -26.68 -19.89 24.36
C ALA A 685 -27.14 -19.45 22.95
N ALA A 686 -28.45 -19.48 22.69
CA ALA A 686 -29.00 -18.97 21.44
C ALA A 686 -28.76 -17.45 21.31
N GLY A 687 -28.31 -17.01 20.13
CA GLY A 687 -27.91 -15.64 19.86
C GLY A 687 -26.54 -15.25 20.43
N PHE A 688 -25.58 -16.19 20.47
CA PHE A 688 -24.20 -15.92 20.89
C PHE A 688 -23.34 -15.46 19.71
N ASP A 689 -22.77 -14.26 19.79
CA ASP A 689 -21.84 -13.72 18.80
C ASP A 689 -20.41 -14.16 19.11
N ARG A 690 -19.77 -14.92 18.20
CA ARG A 690 -18.39 -15.43 18.36
C ARG A 690 -17.32 -14.35 18.25
N THR A 691 -17.59 -13.25 17.56
CA THR A 691 -16.59 -12.18 17.36
C THR A 691 -16.41 -11.34 18.62
N ARG A 692 -17.50 -10.97 19.28
CA ARG A 692 -17.48 -10.18 20.53
C ARG A 692 -17.57 -11.03 21.80
N ASN A 693 -17.88 -12.32 21.69
CA ASN A 693 -18.05 -13.23 22.81
C ASN A 693 -19.17 -12.82 23.79
N TYR A 694 -20.29 -12.30 23.27
CA TYR A 694 -21.46 -11.95 24.08
C TYR A 694 -22.75 -12.55 23.51
N VAL A 695 -23.75 -12.72 24.40
CA VAL A 695 -25.13 -12.97 23.99
C VAL A 695 -25.78 -11.63 23.63
N ILE A 696 -26.45 -11.58 22.48
CA ILE A 696 -27.11 -10.35 22.00
C ILE A 696 -28.16 -9.83 23.00
N GLY A 697 -28.27 -8.51 23.10
CA GLY A 697 -29.23 -7.86 24.00
C GLY A 697 -30.69 -8.03 23.59
N LYS A 698 -30.99 -7.88 22.29
CA LYS A 698 -32.34 -7.98 21.75
C LYS A 698 -32.43 -9.16 20.78
N LYS A 699 -33.20 -10.19 21.17
CA LYS A 699 -33.37 -11.42 20.38
C LYS A 699 -34.46 -11.28 19.32
N ASP A 700 -35.58 -10.66 19.68
CA ASP A 700 -36.72 -10.50 18.79
C ASP A 700 -36.62 -9.15 18.07
N ILE A 701 -36.15 -9.20 16.82
CA ILE A 701 -35.99 -8.04 15.95
C ILE A 701 -37.00 -8.14 14.81
N THR A 702 -37.78 -7.08 14.62
CA THR A 702 -38.69 -6.92 13.49
C THR A 702 -38.26 -5.74 12.64
N LEU A 703 -38.36 -5.92 11.33
CA LEU A 703 -38.03 -4.93 10.30
C LEU A 703 -39.32 -4.47 9.63
N GLU A 704 -39.63 -3.19 9.72
CA GLU A 704 -40.83 -2.56 9.17
C GLU A 704 -40.64 -2.21 7.69
N HIS A 705 -39.55 -1.49 7.37
CA HIS A 705 -39.30 -0.84 6.08
C HIS A 705 -38.31 -1.59 5.17
N VAL A 706 -37.57 -2.55 5.73
CA VAL A 706 -36.66 -3.43 4.98
C VAL A 706 -37.08 -4.89 5.13
N GLU A 707 -36.76 -5.72 4.14
CA GLU A 707 -36.96 -7.17 4.17
C GLU A 707 -35.68 -7.91 3.79
N GLU A 708 -35.45 -9.08 4.39
CA GLU A 708 -34.31 -9.93 4.05
C GLU A 708 -34.52 -10.52 2.65
N ALA A 709 -33.58 -10.25 1.74
CA ALA A 709 -33.62 -10.73 0.36
C ALA A 709 -32.71 -11.95 0.16
N TYR A 710 -31.52 -11.92 0.75
CA TYR A 710 -30.54 -13.01 0.70
C TYR A 710 -29.63 -12.99 1.92
N THR A 711 -29.24 -14.16 2.39
CA THR A 711 -28.22 -14.36 3.43
C THR A 711 -27.40 -15.58 3.03
N THR A 712 -26.07 -15.46 3.06
CA THR A 712 -25.16 -16.52 2.61
C THR A 712 -25.14 -17.73 3.55
N GLU A 713 -24.53 -18.83 3.12
CA GLU A 713 -24.46 -20.08 3.89
C GLU A 713 -23.96 -19.88 5.33
N ASN A 714 -22.85 -19.15 5.51
CA ASN A 714 -22.27 -18.91 6.83
C ASN A 714 -22.73 -17.59 7.47
N TRP A 715 -23.76 -16.96 6.91
CA TRP A 715 -24.34 -15.68 7.32
C TRP A 715 -23.32 -14.53 7.34
N LEU A 716 -22.30 -14.61 6.48
CA LEU A 716 -21.25 -13.59 6.40
C LEU A 716 -21.73 -12.32 5.70
N VAL A 717 -22.47 -12.48 4.61
CA VAL A 717 -23.03 -11.35 3.85
C VAL A 717 -24.55 -11.43 3.87
N ARG A 718 -25.19 -10.31 4.21
CA ARG A 718 -26.65 -10.19 4.29
C ARG A 718 -27.10 -9.07 3.37
N ILE A 719 -28.08 -9.38 2.53
CA ILE A 719 -28.66 -8.45 1.56
C ILE A 719 -30.12 -8.22 1.92
N TYR A 720 -30.46 -6.97 2.16
CA TYR A 720 -31.79 -6.50 2.47
C TYR A 720 -32.36 -5.73 1.28
N ARG A 721 -33.66 -5.87 1.05
CA ARG A 721 -34.40 -5.07 0.08
C ARG A 721 -35.17 -3.97 0.79
N VAL A 722 -35.11 -2.76 0.25
CA VAL A 722 -35.90 -1.62 0.73
C VAL A 722 -37.33 -1.75 0.20
N LYS A 723 -38.32 -1.77 1.11
CA LYS A 723 -39.72 -1.90 0.71
C LYS A 723 -40.22 -0.63 0.05
N LYS A 724 -41.14 -0.80 -0.91
CA LYS A 724 -41.92 0.31 -1.46
C LYS A 724 -42.77 0.96 -0.35
N PRO A 725 -43.13 2.25 -0.51
CA PRO A 725 -44.02 2.93 0.42
C PRO A 725 -45.30 2.11 0.66
N ALA A 726 -45.80 2.15 1.89
CA ALA A 726 -47.02 1.45 2.22
C ALA A 726 -48.15 1.89 1.29
N ASN A 727 -48.86 0.92 0.71
CA ASN A 727 -49.95 1.20 -0.23
C ASN A 727 -51.07 2.05 0.42
N ARG A 728 -51.19 2.00 1.76
CA ARG A 728 -52.09 2.83 2.56
C ARG A 728 -51.43 3.17 3.89
N ASN A 729 -51.64 4.39 4.37
CA ASN A 729 -51.19 4.80 5.71
C ASN A 729 -52.08 4.12 6.77
N GLY A 730 -51.53 3.14 7.49
CA GLY A 730 -52.21 2.51 8.62
C GLY A 730 -52.08 3.37 9.88
N VAL A 731 -53.19 3.81 10.45
CA VAL A 731 -53.18 4.49 11.76
C VAL A 731 -52.85 3.46 12.83
N LYS A 732 -51.78 3.68 13.62
CA LYS A 732 -51.41 2.78 14.72
C LYS A 732 -52.57 2.72 15.71
N TYR A 733 -52.85 1.53 16.26
CA TYR A 733 -53.96 1.34 17.21
C TYR A 733 -53.90 2.30 18.41
N THR A 734 -52.70 2.66 18.84
CA THR A 734 -52.40 3.63 19.91
C THR A 734 -52.85 5.05 19.56
N GLU A 735 -52.79 5.43 18.29
CA GLU A 735 -53.12 6.77 17.75
C GLU A 735 -54.60 6.91 17.38
N ARG A 736 -55.38 5.83 17.52
CA ARG A 736 -56.80 5.82 17.21
C ARG A 736 -57.59 6.65 18.24
N LYS A 737 -58.09 7.82 17.81
CA LYS A 737 -58.90 8.73 18.65
C LYS A 737 -60.21 8.12 19.17
N ILE A 738 -60.82 7.19 18.41
CA ILE A 738 -62.06 6.51 18.79
C ILE A 738 -61.72 5.12 19.33
N ARG A 739 -61.65 5.01 20.66
CA ARG A 739 -61.53 3.71 21.36
C ARG A 739 -62.95 3.17 21.61
N PRO A 740 -63.30 1.97 21.14
CA PRO A 740 -64.63 1.42 21.37
C PRO A 740 -64.85 1.19 22.88
N SER A 741 -65.88 1.83 23.44
CA SER A 741 -66.38 1.54 24.79
C SER A 741 -67.00 0.13 24.76
N GLY A 742 -66.45 -0.80 25.54
CA GLY A 742 -67.00 -2.15 25.70
C GLY A 742 -66.81 -3.08 24.49
N GLY A 743 -65.56 -3.38 24.15
CA GLY A 743 -65.27 -4.42 23.15
C GLY A 743 -65.47 -5.84 23.70
N HIS A 744 -66.65 -6.42 23.55
CA HIS A 744 -66.76 -7.89 23.53
C HIS A 744 -65.97 -8.40 22.32
N LYS A 745 -64.72 -8.86 22.55
CA LYS A 745 -63.93 -9.57 21.54
C LYS A 745 -64.70 -10.83 21.16
N THR A 746 -65.20 -10.88 19.94
CA THR A 746 -65.80 -12.11 19.40
C THR A 746 -64.66 -13.09 19.12
N SER A 747 -64.71 -14.29 19.68
CA SER A 747 -63.74 -15.33 19.38
C SER A 747 -63.94 -15.81 17.94
N SER A 748 -62.86 -15.93 17.17
CA SER A 748 -62.90 -16.48 15.83
C SER A 748 -63.08 -18.00 15.91
N VAL A 749 -64.33 -18.47 16.07
CA VAL A 749 -64.66 -19.89 15.99
C VAL A 749 -64.79 -20.28 14.52
N VAL A 750 -63.69 -20.21 13.78
CA VAL A 750 -63.59 -20.75 12.42
C VAL A 750 -62.84 -22.07 12.55
N GLY A 751 -63.57 -23.16 12.80
CA GLY A 751 -62.99 -24.50 12.75
C GLY A 751 -62.50 -24.83 11.33
N ARG A 752 -61.58 -25.80 11.20
CA ARG A 752 -60.90 -26.19 9.94
C ARG A 752 -61.85 -26.47 8.75
N ASN A 753 -63.12 -26.79 9.01
CA ASN A 753 -64.17 -27.05 8.00
C ASN A 753 -65.32 -26.01 7.98
N GLY A 754 -65.24 -24.90 8.72
CA GLY A 754 -66.35 -23.98 8.94
C GLY A 754 -66.10 -22.56 8.44
N ARG A 755 -66.22 -22.30 7.14
CA ARG A 755 -66.19 -20.93 6.56
C ARG A 755 -67.46 -20.10 6.85
N LYS A 756 -68.06 -20.22 8.04
CA LYS A 756 -69.25 -19.44 8.43
C LYS A 756 -68.85 -18.35 9.43
N GLY A 757 -68.86 -17.10 8.97
CA GLY A 757 -68.69 -15.94 9.85
C GLY A 757 -69.89 -15.74 10.78
N SER A 758 -69.66 -15.05 11.90
CA SER A 758 -70.72 -14.62 12.83
C SER A 758 -71.18 -13.20 12.47
N LEU A 759 -72.48 -13.01 12.32
CA LEU A 759 -73.11 -11.70 12.12
C LEU A 759 -73.94 -11.41 13.38
N LYS A 760 -73.67 -10.27 14.05
CA LYS A 760 -74.37 -9.92 15.30
C LYS A 760 -75.89 -9.86 15.14
N ASN A 761 -76.38 -9.36 14.00
CA ASN A 761 -77.81 -9.22 13.68
C ASN A 761 -78.26 -10.23 12.60
N LYS A 762 -77.91 -11.51 12.72
CA LYS A 762 -78.43 -12.53 11.81
C LYS A 762 -79.83 -12.95 12.23
N ALA A 763 -80.83 -12.73 11.38
CA ALA A 763 -82.18 -13.26 11.61
C ALA A 763 -82.14 -14.79 11.72
N VAL A 764 -82.68 -15.34 12.82
CA VAL A 764 -82.73 -16.78 13.06
C VAL A 764 -83.89 -17.36 12.24
N VAL A 765 -83.58 -18.23 11.29
CA VAL A 765 -84.61 -18.96 10.53
C VAL A 765 -85.21 -20.03 11.45
N ILE A 766 -86.40 -19.76 11.98
CA ILE A 766 -87.19 -20.74 12.72
C ILE A 766 -87.96 -21.58 11.68
N LYS A 767 -87.64 -22.87 11.54
CA LYS A 767 -88.44 -23.79 10.73
C LYS A 767 -89.81 -23.98 11.40
N GLY A 768 -90.89 -23.52 10.77
CA GLY A 768 -92.25 -23.79 11.22
C GLY A 768 -92.55 -25.30 11.20
N LYS A 769 -93.08 -25.84 12.30
CA LYS A 769 -93.67 -27.19 12.32
C LYS A 769 -95.03 -27.12 11.63
N ARG A 770 -95.27 -28.01 10.66
CA ARG A 770 -96.60 -28.22 10.07
C ARG A 770 -97.55 -28.68 11.20
N PRO A 771 -98.73 -28.06 11.40
CA PRO A 771 -99.68 -28.53 12.39
C PRO A 771 -100.13 -29.95 11.99
N VAL A 772 -100.06 -30.87 12.95
CA VAL A 772 -100.61 -32.23 12.80
C VAL A 772 -102.12 -32.08 12.89
N THR A 773 -102.80 -32.13 11.76
CA THR A 773 -104.25 -32.34 11.72
C THR A 773 -104.55 -33.79 12.09
N ALA A 774 -105.59 -33.94 12.92
CA ALA A 774 -106.01 -35.12 13.70
C ALA A 774 -106.07 -36.45 12.93
#